data_AF-A0A846ALN9-F1
#
_entry.id   AF-A0A846ALN9-F1
#
_cell.length_a   1.000
_cell.length_b   1.000
_cell.length_c   1.000
_cell.angle_alpha   90.00
_cell.angle_beta   90.00
_cell.angle_gamma   90.00
#
_symmetry.space_group_name_H-M   'P 1'
#
loop_
_entity.id
_entity.type
_entity.pdbx_description
1 polymer ?
#
loop_
_entity_poly.entity_id
_entity_poly.type
_entity_poly.pdbx_seq_one_letter_code
_entity_poly.pdbx_strand_id
1 'polypeptide(L)'
;MLSMGANDTFSLTHLTALLGNDFNQSLPDELKNLLDIKLSKFEVLTQLDNGPSLEHVNIELGTSNPWQIIGDKLAVEKISLGITWFPKLSYTSFDISGELELAGSRFSMYAIAPHFNVWGRLNEGETIQIGGFFEHLGYDSVDINDEFTITNLDFALNQRGPAYRFGISISEHLTIVPEKKFILEDLYLKINKSYKFSVELSASFELYNTTIIVSALSSSSEGWQFEGSTGTGQDIPIGKLIEDLAGKFDVAQEFPSALEGLVIENLKTSFNTKTKNFTFTCESKFPIEGKEVDITVNINIIQQQDGSYDKHFDGHITIGDLQFALIFDTDKTSKTFLAAYHDEHPEVSIKQLISYIDSDLANSIPAGLKISLKDALFAYSQKVAASSKTTNFLFGLNIGGGINLSNLPLVGKKFTPNQTIKLSFQILVAKAIFTSDEIGNLKKLYTEGGISLPEDKIAKGLDVATSMQLGSEIKQLSLPVQVNPNATNQDNVLTEKQPESDSSSPPSPASPNEITSPDGTKWYKLQKAFGPVHFERIGLNYKDSKIWFLLDAELSLAGLSISLDGLSVNSPLTRIDPQFDLKGIGIDYKSGSALEIGAAFLRTTGTTPDGETYDEYDGTAVIKAETFSLSAIGSYAQYEGHPSLFIYAVLDYPLGGPSFFFVTGVAAGFGYNRALKMPTIDKVATFPLVEEAVNPNQSTGSQDNAEKLTQELNKIHEYIPPETGEIFLAVGVKFTSFKIIDSFALLSIAFGKRFELNLLGLSTLIAPPEAGKTPLAEIQLAIKASFLPAVGFLGIRAQLTPNSYILSKKCHLTGGFAFYTWFSPSEHEGDFVLTLGGYHPKFKVPAHYPKVPRLGFNWQVNSEINIKADAYFALTASALMAGGHLEATWHSGSLRAWFKLGADFIISWKPYYYDASISVDMGVSYTFHFFGTHHISVDVGADLHIWGPEFTGKAHVHLWIVSFTVSFGANASQAPNPIDWNTFKSSFLPADDAICSVAVKDGLVRKVNQDDKSDLGVINPKHFCLVTNSVIPIKNAVYRRVNNSTPRNIDIGNANTKFGIGSMEVESGQLTSTQIVTISRDGTPLTEDEFQAEFECNPILKKAPTGLWGESITPDLNGEQFIENTLSGFEIKPKKQHEPGETHAVNRQNLLFTTELVSNAYEWETIKVFNEEGGKNIRDTITESSVKTARENLLRAMNLDLDIREIDLSENIADNFLLSPKIGALEEVAV
;
A
#
# COMPACT_ATOMS: atom_id res chain seq x y z
N MET A 1 -50.90 59.22 -13.43
CA MET A 1 -50.56 60.65 -13.58
C MET A 1 -51.83 61.48 -13.52
N LEU A 2 -52.04 62.20 -12.41
CA LEU A 2 -52.97 63.33 -12.35
C LEU A 2 -52.09 64.59 -12.44
N SER A 3 -52.16 65.31 -13.56
CA SER A 3 -51.49 66.60 -13.75
C SER A 3 -52.53 67.70 -13.58
N MET A 4 -52.43 68.51 -12.52
CA MET A 4 -53.23 69.71 -12.35
C MET A 4 -52.36 70.93 -12.64
N GLY A 5 -52.67 71.67 -13.71
CA GLY A 5 -52.11 72.99 -13.94
C GLY A 5 -52.89 74.03 -13.12
N ALA A 6 -52.29 74.53 -12.04
CA ALA A 6 -52.88 75.59 -11.22
C ALA A 6 -52.14 76.90 -11.51
N ASN A 7 -52.84 77.91 -12.03
CA ASN A 7 -52.34 79.26 -12.26
C ASN A 7 -52.40 80.15 -11.00
N ASP A 8 -52.38 79.53 -9.81
CA ASP A 8 -52.54 80.24 -8.54
C ASP A 8 -51.17 80.51 -7.89
N THR A 9 -51.00 81.72 -7.36
CA THR A 9 -49.78 82.14 -6.66
C THR A 9 -49.68 81.44 -5.30
N PHE A 10 -48.69 80.56 -5.12
CA PHE A 10 -48.43 79.87 -3.86
C PHE A 10 -47.31 80.59 -3.10
N SER A 11 -47.55 80.95 -1.83
CA SER A 11 -46.46 81.37 -0.93
C SER A 11 -45.71 80.13 -0.39
N LEU A 12 -44.45 80.33 0.02
CA LEU A 12 -43.62 79.28 0.63
C LEU A 12 -44.30 78.62 1.86
N THR A 13 -45.16 79.38 2.55
CA THR A 13 -46.01 78.90 3.65
C THR A 13 -47.03 77.84 3.23
N HIS A 14 -47.59 77.92 2.02
CA HIS A 14 -48.53 76.90 1.52
C HIS A 14 -47.80 75.58 1.20
N LEU A 15 -46.60 75.64 0.64
CA LEU A 15 -45.75 74.45 0.41
C LEU A 15 -45.30 73.80 1.72
N THR A 16 -44.97 74.60 2.73
CA THR A 16 -44.61 74.11 4.07
C THR A 16 -45.79 73.39 4.75
N ALA A 17 -47.02 73.88 4.55
CA ALA A 17 -48.23 73.22 5.05
C ALA A 17 -48.52 71.89 4.33
N LEU A 18 -48.13 71.76 3.06
CA LEU A 18 -48.37 70.55 2.25
C LEU A 18 -47.31 69.45 2.50
N LEU A 19 -46.05 69.84 2.71
CA LEU A 19 -44.90 68.92 2.74
C LEU A 19 -44.31 68.72 4.15
N GLY A 20 -44.82 69.42 5.16
CA GLY A 20 -44.39 69.30 6.56
C GLY A 20 -43.22 70.23 6.92
N ASN A 21 -42.97 70.38 8.23
CA ASN A 21 -41.98 71.32 8.77
C ASN A 21 -40.52 71.02 8.36
N ASP A 22 -40.22 69.76 8.03
CA ASP A 22 -38.88 69.36 7.60
C ASP A 22 -38.50 69.98 6.24
N PHE A 23 -39.48 70.21 5.36
CA PHE A 23 -39.28 70.85 4.05
C PHE A 23 -38.65 72.25 4.15
N ASN A 24 -39.13 73.07 5.10
CA ASN A 24 -38.66 74.44 5.27
C ASN A 24 -37.25 74.52 5.89
N GLN A 25 -36.84 73.49 6.66
CA GLN A 25 -35.47 73.40 7.18
C GLN A 25 -34.46 72.94 6.12
N SER A 26 -34.90 72.18 5.12
CA SER A 26 -34.05 71.69 4.02
C SER A 26 -33.85 72.68 2.86
N LEU A 27 -34.58 73.80 2.82
CA LEU A 27 -34.34 74.88 1.85
C LEU A 27 -33.09 75.69 2.25
N PRO A 28 -32.14 75.93 1.32
CA PRO A 28 -31.04 76.88 1.53
C PRO A 28 -31.56 78.26 1.89
N ASP A 29 -30.87 78.96 2.80
CA ASP A 29 -31.26 80.31 3.22
C ASP A 29 -31.30 81.29 2.04
N GLU A 30 -30.47 81.05 1.02
CA GLU A 30 -30.43 81.83 -0.23
C GLU A 30 -31.71 81.65 -1.07
N LEU A 31 -32.31 80.46 -1.08
CA LEU A 31 -33.56 80.19 -1.79
C LEU A 31 -34.79 80.63 -1.00
N LYS A 32 -34.71 80.73 0.34
CA LYS A 32 -35.79 81.28 1.20
C LYS A 32 -36.09 82.76 0.90
N ASN A 33 -35.14 83.48 0.30
CA ASN A 33 -35.27 84.90 -0.03
C ASN A 33 -35.91 85.18 -1.40
N LEU A 34 -36.26 84.13 -2.17
CA LEU A 34 -36.99 84.30 -3.43
C LEU A 34 -38.47 84.58 -3.12
N LEU A 35 -38.85 85.86 -3.25
CA LEU A 35 -40.12 86.41 -2.76
C LEU A 35 -41.37 86.03 -3.59
N ASP A 36 -41.20 85.46 -4.78
CA ASP A 36 -42.31 85.06 -5.66
C ASP A 36 -41.99 83.74 -6.34
N ILE A 37 -42.67 82.67 -5.89
CA ILE A 37 -42.54 81.33 -6.45
C ILE A 37 -43.85 80.98 -7.16
N LYS A 38 -43.77 80.57 -8.43
CA LYS A 38 -44.92 80.04 -9.17
C LYS A 38 -44.77 78.53 -9.32
N LEU A 39 -45.82 77.81 -8.93
CA LEU A 39 -45.94 76.38 -9.21
C LEU A 39 -46.14 76.19 -10.70
N SER A 40 -45.12 75.72 -11.41
CA SER A 40 -45.19 75.45 -12.85
C SER A 40 -45.68 74.03 -13.12
N LYS A 41 -45.33 73.08 -12.24
CA LYS A 41 -45.75 71.67 -12.37
C LYS A 41 -45.90 71.00 -11.00
N PHE A 42 -46.96 70.22 -10.84
CA PHE A 42 -47.15 69.31 -9.71
C PHE A 42 -47.57 67.94 -10.21
N GLU A 43 -46.81 66.90 -9.86
CA GLU A 43 -47.02 65.55 -10.35
C GLU A 43 -46.88 64.54 -9.21
N VAL A 44 -47.87 63.66 -9.10
CA VAL A 44 -47.87 62.57 -8.12
C VAL A 44 -47.86 61.23 -8.85
N LEU A 45 -46.86 60.41 -8.55
CA LEU A 45 -46.75 59.05 -9.07
C LEU A 45 -47.06 58.03 -7.97
N THR A 46 -47.97 57.10 -8.25
CA THR A 46 -48.35 56.00 -7.35
C THR A 46 -48.12 54.67 -8.02
N GLN A 47 -47.60 53.71 -7.25
CA GLN A 47 -47.38 52.34 -7.70
C GLN A 47 -48.50 51.44 -7.16
N LEU A 48 -49.17 50.68 -8.03
CA LEU A 48 -50.39 49.93 -7.71
C LEU A 48 -50.17 48.42 -7.48
N ASP A 49 -49.01 47.89 -7.85
CA ASP A 49 -48.79 46.44 -7.95
C ASP A 49 -48.66 45.70 -6.60
N ASN A 50 -48.77 46.37 -5.45
CA ASN A 50 -48.79 45.76 -4.11
C ASN A 50 -49.55 46.63 -3.08
N GLY A 51 -50.74 47.13 -3.46
CA GLY A 51 -51.52 48.10 -2.71
C GLY A 51 -51.10 49.54 -3.04
N PRO A 52 -52.00 50.54 -2.94
CA PRO A 52 -51.70 51.90 -3.36
C PRO A 52 -50.61 52.50 -2.46
N SER A 53 -49.41 52.69 -3.03
CA SER A 53 -48.31 53.33 -2.34
C SER A 53 -47.76 54.51 -3.16
N LEU A 54 -47.49 55.62 -2.48
CA LEU A 54 -46.91 56.82 -3.08
C LEU A 54 -45.45 56.54 -3.43
N GLU A 55 -45.08 56.70 -4.70
CA GLU A 55 -43.72 56.42 -5.18
C GLU A 55 -42.85 57.67 -5.08
N HIS A 56 -43.30 58.77 -5.68
CA HIS A 56 -42.70 60.09 -5.51
C HIS A 56 -43.67 61.22 -5.86
N VAL A 57 -43.32 62.43 -5.41
CA VAL A 57 -43.99 63.69 -5.73
C VAL A 57 -42.97 64.63 -6.37
N ASN A 58 -43.27 65.11 -7.59
CA ASN A 58 -42.47 66.10 -8.29
C ASN A 58 -43.16 67.47 -8.25
N ILE A 59 -42.39 68.49 -7.93
CA ILE A 59 -42.83 69.88 -7.85
C ILE A 59 -41.80 70.71 -8.61
N GLU A 60 -42.25 71.48 -9.60
CA GLU A 60 -41.40 72.42 -10.31
C GLU A 60 -41.86 73.84 -10.00
N LEU A 61 -40.90 74.69 -9.67
CA LEU A 61 -41.09 76.02 -9.14
C LEU A 61 -40.28 77.03 -9.97
N GLY A 62 -40.96 77.95 -10.66
CA GLY A 62 -40.31 79.05 -11.37
C GLY A 62 -40.19 80.30 -10.51
N THR A 63 -39.10 81.05 -10.66
CA THR A 63 -38.91 82.36 -10.00
C THR A 63 -38.91 83.49 -11.03
N SER A 64 -39.31 84.69 -10.59
CA SER A 64 -39.22 85.91 -11.41
C SER A 64 -37.97 86.76 -11.13
N ASN A 65 -37.20 86.44 -10.08
CA ASN A 65 -36.00 87.17 -9.69
C ASN A 65 -34.73 86.36 -10.02
N PRO A 66 -33.65 87.01 -10.51
CA PRO A 66 -32.39 86.33 -10.80
C PRO A 66 -31.65 85.88 -9.52
N TRP A 67 -30.86 84.81 -9.62
CA TRP A 67 -30.05 84.24 -8.54
C TRP A 67 -28.58 84.62 -8.73
N GLN A 68 -28.07 85.40 -7.79
CA GLN A 68 -26.68 85.84 -7.78
C GLN A 68 -25.80 84.73 -7.17
N ILE A 69 -24.99 84.06 -8.00
CA ILE A 69 -24.16 82.91 -7.58
C ILE A 69 -22.76 83.37 -7.14
N ILE A 70 -22.19 84.39 -7.78
CA ILE A 70 -20.91 84.98 -7.38
C ILE A 70 -21.04 86.50 -7.36
N GLY A 71 -21.32 87.06 -6.18
CA GLY A 71 -21.45 88.51 -5.99
C GLY A 71 -22.42 89.14 -6.99
N ASP A 72 -22.03 90.29 -7.54
CA ASP A 72 -22.70 90.99 -8.64
C ASP A 72 -22.22 90.53 -10.04
N LYS A 73 -21.35 89.52 -10.12
CA LYS A 73 -20.66 89.13 -11.36
C LYS A 73 -21.33 87.99 -12.14
N LEU A 74 -22.11 87.14 -11.47
CA LEU A 74 -22.77 85.99 -12.10
C LEU A 74 -24.22 85.90 -11.62
N ALA A 75 -25.14 86.35 -12.48
CA ALA A 75 -26.57 86.34 -12.25
C ALA A 75 -27.24 85.28 -13.14
N VAL A 76 -27.92 84.32 -12.52
CA VAL A 76 -28.70 83.31 -13.23
C VAL A 76 -30.13 83.77 -13.38
N GLU A 77 -30.63 83.74 -14.60
CA GLU A 77 -32.00 84.10 -14.96
C GLU A 77 -32.82 82.86 -15.35
N LYS A 78 -34.15 83.03 -15.47
CA LYS A 78 -35.09 81.96 -15.84
C LYS A 78 -34.95 80.70 -14.98
N ILE A 79 -34.85 80.88 -13.68
CA ILE A 79 -34.58 79.78 -12.75
C ILE A 79 -35.80 78.87 -12.64
N SER A 80 -35.57 77.58 -12.88
CA SER A 80 -36.50 76.52 -12.53
C SER A 80 -35.91 75.67 -11.41
N LEU A 81 -36.63 75.59 -10.30
CA LEU A 81 -36.33 74.76 -9.14
C LEU A 81 -37.20 73.50 -9.19
N GLY A 82 -36.58 72.37 -9.51
CA GLY A 82 -37.18 71.04 -9.40
C GLY A 82 -37.03 70.50 -7.98
N ILE A 83 -38.10 69.93 -7.45
CA ILE A 83 -38.15 69.27 -6.14
C ILE A 83 -38.80 67.91 -6.33
N THR A 84 -38.05 66.85 -6.08
CA THR A 84 -38.57 65.48 -6.09
C THR A 84 -38.51 64.89 -4.70
N TRP A 85 -39.67 64.60 -4.11
CA TRP A 85 -39.78 63.93 -2.83
C TRP A 85 -40.07 62.44 -3.00
N PHE A 86 -39.22 61.59 -2.41
CA PHE A 86 -39.36 60.14 -2.39
C PHE A 86 -39.75 59.66 -0.98
N PRO A 87 -41.05 59.46 -0.69
CA PRO A 87 -41.54 59.17 0.66
C PRO A 87 -41.01 57.86 1.24
N LYS A 88 -40.82 56.83 0.40
CA LYS A 88 -40.30 55.52 0.84
C LYS A 88 -38.80 55.55 1.20
N LEU A 89 -38.06 56.50 0.65
CA LEU A 89 -36.61 56.62 0.85
C LEU A 89 -36.26 57.72 1.86
N SER A 90 -37.24 58.45 2.39
CA SER A 90 -37.02 59.62 3.26
C SER A 90 -36.02 60.62 2.66
N TYR A 91 -36.10 60.81 1.34
CA TYR A 91 -35.13 61.60 0.57
C TYR A 91 -35.86 62.61 -0.32
N THR A 92 -35.33 63.82 -0.39
CA THR A 92 -35.79 64.89 -1.29
C THR A 92 -34.61 65.34 -2.13
N SER A 93 -34.75 65.29 -3.44
CA SER A 93 -33.79 65.87 -4.38
C SER A 93 -34.25 67.27 -4.76
N PHE A 94 -33.28 68.18 -4.90
CA PHE A 94 -33.51 69.51 -5.44
C PHE A 94 -32.54 69.75 -6.57
N ASP A 95 -33.06 70.21 -7.70
CA ASP A 95 -32.28 70.62 -8.85
C ASP A 95 -32.67 72.04 -9.27
N ILE A 96 -31.67 72.81 -9.67
CA ILE A 96 -31.82 74.18 -10.13
C ILE A 96 -31.29 74.22 -11.55
N SER A 97 -32.10 74.66 -12.49
CA SER A 97 -31.66 75.00 -13.85
C SER A 97 -31.92 76.47 -14.12
N GLY A 98 -31.10 77.06 -14.98
CA GLY A 98 -31.26 78.46 -15.39
C GLY A 98 -30.34 78.82 -16.54
N GLU A 99 -30.52 80.03 -17.05
CA GLU A 99 -29.66 80.61 -18.09
C GLU A 99 -28.76 81.68 -17.48
N LEU A 100 -27.50 81.71 -17.92
CA LEU A 100 -26.54 82.76 -17.57
C LEU A 100 -26.04 83.40 -18.85
N GLU A 101 -25.92 84.72 -18.84
CA GLU A 101 -25.22 85.46 -19.88
C GLU A 101 -23.84 85.87 -19.35
N LEU A 102 -22.77 85.49 -20.06
CA LEU A 102 -21.39 85.82 -19.71
C LEU A 102 -20.66 86.30 -20.96
N ALA A 103 -20.11 87.52 -20.90
CA ALA A 103 -19.41 88.17 -22.01
C ALA A 103 -20.18 88.17 -23.35
N GLY A 104 -21.51 88.29 -23.29
CA GLY A 104 -22.40 88.33 -24.46
C GLY A 104 -22.80 86.96 -25.02
N SER A 105 -22.34 85.87 -24.42
CA SER A 105 -22.68 84.50 -24.81
C SER A 105 -23.54 83.82 -23.75
N ARG A 106 -24.46 82.96 -24.20
CA ARG A 106 -25.41 82.28 -23.29
C ARG A 106 -24.89 80.92 -22.85
N PHE A 107 -25.05 80.66 -21.55
CA PHE A 107 -24.69 79.42 -20.88
C PHE A 107 -25.92 78.77 -20.27
N SER A 108 -26.05 77.47 -20.45
CA SER A 108 -26.99 76.65 -19.69
C SER A 108 -26.35 76.28 -18.36
N MET A 109 -27.06 76.52 -17.28
CA MET A 109 -26.60 76.21 -15.94
C MET A 109 -27.48 75.20 -15.25
N TYR A 110 -26.84 74.37 -14.42
CA TYR A 110 -27.50 73.38 -13.62
C TYR A 110 -26.77 73.19 -12.29
N ALA A 111 -27.52 72.98 -11.21
CA ALA A 111 -26.98 72.70 -9.88
C ALA A 111 -27.89 71.71 -9.13
N ILE A 112 -27.31 70.82 -8.31
CA ILE A 112 -28.05 69.84 -7.50
C ILE A 112 -27.70 70.00 -6.01
N ALA A 113 -28.72 69.94 -5.14
CA ALA A 113 -28.60 69.89 -3.69
C ALA A 113 -28.08 68.53 -3.18
N PRO A 114 -27.50 68.42 -1.96
CA PRO A 114 -27.42 69.46 -0.92
C PRO A 114 -26.19 70.38 -1.01
N HIS A 115 -25.27 70.13 -1.95
CA HIS A 115 -23.99 70.85 -2.02
C HIS A 115 -23.93 71.96 -3.08
N PHE A 116 -24.91 72.06 -3.99
CA PHE A 116 -25.02 73.09 -5.03
C PHE A 116 -23.73 73.31 -5.81
N ASN A 117 -23.08 72.23 -6.24
CA ASN A 117 -22.07 72.36 -7.28
C ASN A 117 -22.75 72.88 -8.53
N VAL A 118 -22.20 73.93 -9.11
CA VAL A 118 -22.77 74.63 -10.24
C VAL A 118 -22.01 74.21 -11.48
N TRP A 119 -22.72 73.62 -12.43
CA TRP A 119 -22.19 73.30 -13.75
C TRP A 119 -22.76 74.28 -14.76
N GLY A 120 -21.89 74.78 -15.63
CA GLY A 120 -22.29 75.60 -16.76
C GLY A 120 -21.64 75.12 -18.03
N ARG A 121 -22.38 75.20 -19.13
CA ARG A 121 -21.89 74.90 -20.46
C ARG A 121 -22.34 75.98 -21.44
N LEU A 122 -21.42 76.40 -22.31
CA LEU A 122 -21.73 77.29 -23.43
C LEU A 122 -22.82 76.65 -24.29
N ASN A 123 -23.88 77.40 -24.60
CA ASN A 123 -24.99 76.86 -25.38
C ASN A 123 -24.56 76.51 -26.80
N GLU A 124 -25.24 75.53 -27.39
CA GLU A 124 -24.96 75.10 -28.75
C GLU A 124 -25.14 76.26 -29.75
N GLY A 125 -24.10 76.53 -30.54
CA GLY A 125 -24.07 77.64 -31.50
C GLY A 125 -23.62 79.00 -30.94
N GLU A 126 -23.46 79.13 -29.62
CA GLU A 126 -22.83 80.30 -29.02
C GLU A 126 -21.30 80.19 -29.11
N THR A 127 -20.61 81.32 -29.23
CA THR A 127 -19.15 81.40 -29.22
C THR A 127 -18.72 82.51 -28.27
N ILE A 128 -17.55 82.39 -27.65
CA ILE A 128 -17.01 83.40 -26.74
C ILE A 128 -15.54 83.67 -27.09
N GLN A 129 -15.17 84.95 -27.13
CA GLN A 129 -13.78 85.35 -27.36
C GLN A 129 -12.94 85.05 -26.12
N ILE A 130 -11.79 84.39 -26.30
CA ILE A 130 -10.96 83.94 -25.18
C ILE A 130 -10.50 85.11 -24.29
N GLY A 131 -10.15 86.26 -24.88
CA GLY A 131 -9.77 87.47 -24.14
C GLY A 131 -10.91 88.01 -23.28
N GLY A 132 -12.10 88.16 -23.87
CA GLY A 132 -13.30 88.62 -23.15
C GLY A 132 -13.73 87.68 -22.03
N PHE A 133 -13.48 86.37 -22.15
CA PHE A 133 -13.75 85.39 -21.10
C PHE A 133 -12.80 85.55 -19.89
N PHE A 134 -11.48 85.68 -20.13
CA PHE A 134 -10.51 85.82 -19.05
C PHE A 134 -10.57 87.18 -18.34
N GLU A 135 -10.86 88.27 -19.07
CA GLU A 135 -11.11 89.59 -18.48
C GLU A 135 -12.30 89.56 -17.51
N HIS A 136 -13.40 88.90 -17.89
CA HIS A 136 -14.60 88.80 -17.04
C HIS A 136 -14.35 88.04 -15.73
N LEU A 137 -13.39 87.10 -15.73
CA LEU A 137 -12.97 86.34 -14.56
C LEU A 137 -11.92 87.07 -13.68
N GLY A 138 -11.50 88.28 -14.07
CA GLY A 138 -10.56 89.11 -13.31
C GLY A 138 -9.08 88.76 -13.52
N TYR A 139 -8.73 88.18 -14.67
CA TYR A 139 -7.33 87.94 -15.07
C TYR A 139 -6.87 89.03 -16.04
N ASP A 140 -6.31 90.12 -15.51
CA ASP A 140 -5.92 91.31 -16.29
C ASP A 140 -4.63 91.14 -17.14
N SER A 141 -4.10 89.92 -17.31
CA SER A 141 -2.82 89.70 -18.02
C SER A 141 -2.61 88.28 -18.55
N VAL A 142 -3.40 87.87 -19.53
CA VAL A 142 -3.02 86.72 -20.36
C VAL A 142 -2.76 87.22 -21.78
N ASP A 143 -1.49 87.11 -22.22
CA ASP A 143 -1.00 87.50 -23.54
C ASP A 143 -1.45 86.46 -24.59
N ILE A 144 -2.77 86.28 -24.70
CA ILE A 144 -3.42 85.41 -25.69
C ILE A 144 -4.02 86.34 -26.74
N ASN A 145 -3.69 86.08 -28.00
CA ASN A 145 -4.24 86.80 -29.13
C ASN A 145 -5.77 86.69 -29.12
N ASP A 146 -6.47 87.82 -29.24
CA ASP A 146 -7.95 87.90 -29.29
C ASP A 146 -8.57 87.21 -30.52
N GLU A 147 -7.76 86.48 -31.31
CA GLU A 147 -8.19 85.76 -32.50
C GLU A 147 -8.84 84.40 -32.18
N PHE A 148 -8.62 83.82 -30.99
CA PHE A 148 -9.13 82.48 -30.71
C PHE A 148 -10.58 82.47 -30.23
N THR A 149 -11.44 81.84 -31.03
CA THR A 149 -12.84 81.61 -30.70
C THR A 149 -12.98 80.31 -29.88
N ILE A 150 -13.53 80.42 -28.66
CA ILE A 150 -13.90 79.25 -27.86
C ILE A 150 -15.23 78.70 -28.38
N THR A 151 -15.22 77.44 -28.84
CA THR A 151 -16.42 76.75 -29.36
C THR A 151 -17.04 75.79 -28.37
N ASN A 152 -16.28 75.37 -27.36
CA ASN A 152 -16.81 74.59 -26.26
C ASN A 152 -16.15 75.05 -24.96
N LEU A 153 -16.98 75.49 -24.02
CA LEU A 153 -16.58 75.89 -22.68
C LEU A 153 -17.50 75.21 -21.68
N ASP A 154 -16.92 74.37 -20.84
CA ASP A 154 -17.57 73.81 -19.67
C ASP A 154 -16.89 74.29 -18.40
N PHE A 155 -17.69 74.55 -17.37
CA PHE A 155 -17.18 74.91 -16.07
C PHE A 155 -17.92 74.19 -14.95
N ALA A 156 -17.19 73.92 -13.88
CA ALA A 156 -17.74 73.45 -12.62
C ALA A 156 -17.22 74.32 -11.47
N LEU A 157 -18.14 74.84 -10.65
CA LEU A 157 -17.86 75.72 -9.51
C LEU A 157 -18.41 75.08 -8.23
N ASN A 158 -17.64 75.09 -7.16
CA ASN A 158 -18.09 74.64 -5.84
C ASN A 158 -18.41 75.85 -4.95
N GLN A 159 -19.65 75.98 -4.45
CA GLN A 159 -20.06 77.17 -3.68
C GLN A 159 -19.43 77.28 -2.29
N ARG A 160 -18.83 76.21 -1.73
CA ARG A 160 -18.23 76.22 -0.37
C ARG A 160 -16.70 76.38 -0.33
N GLY A 161 -16.02 76.62 -1.46
CA GLY A 161 -14.57 76.84 -1.49
C GLY A 161 -14.06 77.43 -2.81
N PRO A 162 -12.77 77.84 -2.90
CA PRO A 162 -12.21 78.49 -4.09
C PRO A 162 -11.95 77.52 -5.27
N ALA A 163 -12.67 76.41 -5.32
CA ALA A 163 -12.43 75.33 -6.26
C ALA A 163 -13.24 75.51 -7.55
N TYR A 164 -12.55 75.56 -8.68
CA TYR A 164 -13.14 75.65 -10.01
C TYR A 164 -12.37 74.80 -11.03
N ARG A 165 -13.10 74.31 -12.03
CA ARG A 165 -12.54 73.67 -13.22
C ARG A 165 -13.13 74.31 -14.46
N PHE A 166 -12.27 74.60 -15.43
CA PHE A 166 -12.63 75.02 -16.78
C PHE A 166 -12.07 74.03 -17.78
N GLY A 167 -12.92 73.53 -18.67
CA GLY A 167 -12.55 72.82 -19.89
C GLY A 167 -12.80 73.72 -21.09
N ILE A 168 -11.74 73.97 -21.89
CA ILE A 168 -11.78 74.86 -23.04
C ILE A 168 -11.28 74.10 -24.25
N SER A 169 -12.13 73.96 -25.26
CA SER A 169 -11.73 73.45 -26.58
C SER A 169 -11.71 74.61 -27.57
N ILE A 170 -10.62 74.72 -28.32
CA ILE A 170 -10.43 75.75 -29.34
C ILE A 170 -10.55 75.07 -30.70
N SER A 171 -11.45 75.56 -31.56
CA SER A 171 -11.73 74.93 -32.87
C SER A 171 -10.75 75.28 -33.97
N GLU A 172 -9.91 76.29 -33.75
CA GLU A 172 -9.00 76.79 -34.76
C GLU A 172 -7.66 76.05 -34.71
N HIS A 173 -7.20 75.62 -35.88
CA HIS A 173 -5.88 75.01 -36.03
C HIS A 173 -4.78 76.05 -35.75
N LEU A 174 -3.89 75.77 -34.81
CA LEU A 174 -2.77 76.67 -34.52
C LEU A 174 -1.61 76.36 -35.46
N THR A 175 -1.38 77.25 -36.43
CA THR A 175 -0.19 77.15 -37.28
C THR A 175 0.99 77.80 -36.58
N ILE A 176 1.88 77.01 -35.98
CA ILE A 176 3.05 77.53 -35.25
C ILE A 176 4.11 78.10 -36.22
N VAL A 177 4.27 77.46 -37.38
CA VAL A 177 5.25 77.87 -38.40
C VAL A 177 4.55 77.98 -39.75
N PRO A 178 4.04 79.18 -40.11
CA PRO A 178 3.26 79.40 -41.33
C PRO A 178 3.96 78.92 -42.61
N GLU A 179 5.28 79.10 -42.68
CA GLU A 179 6.09 78.73 -43.85
C GLU A 179 6.32 77.21 -43.99
N LYS A 180 6.16 76.45 -42.90
CA LYS A 180 6.51 75.01 -42.84
C LYS A 180 5.31 74.09 -42.64
N LYS A 181 4.08 74.64 -42.68
CA LYS A 181 2.81 73.90 -42.48
C LYS A 181 2.83 73.01 -41.22
N PHE A 182 3.44 73.50 -40.14
CA PHE A 182 3.38 72.83 -38.85
C PHE A 182 2.11 73.27 -38.14
N ILE A 183 1.10 72.40 -38.16
CA ILE A 183 -0.26 72.67 -37.68
C ILE A 183 -0.50 71.84 -36.43
N LEU A 184 -0.87 72.49 -35.34
CA LEU A 184 -1.44 71.82 -34.18
C LEU A 184 -2.95 71.66 -34.37
N GLU A 185 -3.42 70.46 -34.11
CA GLU A 185 -4.82 70.06 -34.11
C GLU A 185 -5.26 69.70 -32.68
N ASP A 186 -6.57 69.62 -32.45
CA ASP A 186 -7.17 69.23 -31.16
C ASP A 186 -6.66 70.04 -29.95
N LEU A 187 -6.52 71.36 -30.11
CA LEU A 187 -6.00 72.23 -29.06
C LEU A 187 -6.97 72.26 -27.86
N TYR A 188 -6.54 71.68 -26.75
CA TYR A 188 -7.32 71.59 -25.53
C TYR A 188 -6.58 72.22 -24.35
N LEU A 189 -7.28 73.10 -23.64
CA LEU A 189 -6.81 73.77 -22.45
C LEU A 189 -7.72 73.40 -21.28
N LYS A 190 -7.12 72.93 -20.20
CA LYS A 190 -7.82 72.63 -18.96
C LYS A 190 -7.17 73.33 -17.79
N ILE A 191 -7.97 74.10 -17.08
CA ILE A 191 -7.56 74.85 -15.90
C ILE A 191 -8.29 74.26 -14.71
N ASN A 192 -7.53 73.83 -13.71
CA ASN A 192 -8.10 73.24 -12.50
C ASN A 192 -7.50 73.89 -11.26
N LYS A 193 -8.36 74.36 -10.36
CA LYS A 193 -8.01 74.80 -9.02
C LYS A 193 -8.93 74.06 -8.06
N SER A 194 -8.40 73.11 -7.29
CA SER A 194 -9.11 72.54 -6.13
C SER A 194 -8.42 72.94 -4.83
N TYR A 195 -7.22 72.41 -4.60
CA TYR A 195 -6.27 72.79 -3.54
C TYR A 195 -4.99 73.43 -4.10
N LYS A 196 -4.58 73.03 -5.31
CA LYS A 196 -3.47 73.59 -6.07
C LYS A 196 -3.97 74.04 -7.45
N PHE A 197 -3.34 75.06 -8.00
CA PHE A 197 -3.59 75.51 -9.37
C PHE A 197 -2.77 74.64 -10.34
N SER A 198 -3.44 74.15 -11.39
CA SER A 198 -2.80 73.40 -12.47
C SER A 198 -3.36 73.81 -13.82
N VAL A 199 -2.48 73.81 -14.82
CA VAL A 199 -2.81 74.08 -16.23
C VAL A 199 -2.31 72.90 -17.05
N GLU A 200 -3.21 72.35 -17.85
CA GLU A 200 -2.95 71.25 -18.78
C GLU A 200 -3.22 71.77 -20.19
N LEU A 201 -2.21 71.67 -21.05
CA LEU A 201 -2.28 71.96 -22.48
C LEU A 201 -2.05 70.66 -23.23
N SER A 202 -2.89 70.34 -24.22
CA SER A 202 -2.65 69.22 -25.12
C SER A 202 -2.96 69.59 -26.56
N ALA A 203 -2.20 69.01 -27.48
CA ALA A 203 -2.37 69.16 -28.92
C ALA A 203 -1.90 67.89 -29.64
N SER A 204 -2.35 67.70 -30.87
CA SER A 204 -1.86 66.67 -31.79
C SER A 204 -1.26 67.30 -33.04
N PHE A 205 -0.29 66.63 -33.67
CA PHE A 205 0.19 66.97 -35.01
C PHE A 205 0.72 65.72 -35.73
N GLU A 206 0.81 65.76 -37.06
CA GLU A 206 1.24 64.62 -37.87
C GLU A 206 2.64 64.82 -38.47
N LEU A 207 3.51 63.81 -38.34
CA LEU A 207 4.80 63.69 -39.03
C LEU A 207 4.91 62.32 -39.70
N TYR A 208 5.20 62.27 -40.99
CA TYR A 208 5.29 61.02 -41.78
C TYR A 208 4.21 59.98 -41.42
N ASN A 209 2.92 60.32 -41.58
CA ASN A 209 1.77 59.47 -41.23
C ASN A 209 1.74 58.96 -39.78
N THR A 210 2.55 59.53 -38.90
CA THR A 210 2.62 59.22 -37.47
C THR A 210 1.98 60.37 -36.72
N THR A 211 0.92 60.07 -35.96
CA THR A 211 0.25 61.05 -35.10
C THR A 211 1.10 61.23 -33.86
N ILE A 212 1.53 62.45 -33.58
CA ILE A 212 2.26 62.80 -32.37
C ILE A 212 1.34 63.61 -31.48
N ILE A 213 1.09 63.08 -30.29
CA ILE A 213 0.34 63.73 -29.23
C ILE A 213 1.37 64.40 -28.33
N VAL A 214 1.18 65.69 -28.07
CA VAL A 214 1.99 66.44 -27.11
C VAL A 214 1.13 67.03 -26.02
N SER A 215 1.62 66.97 -24.80
CA SER A 215 0.98 67.61 -23.66
C SER A 215 1.99 68.30 -22.76
N ALA A 216 1.53 69.34 -22.09
CA ALA A 216 2.29 70.08 -21.11
C ALA A 216 1.42 70.32 -19.88
N LEU A 217 1.86 69.80 -18.73
CA LEU A 217 1.19 69.96 -17.45
C LEU A 217 2.05 70.82 -16.53
N SER A 218 1.48 71.87 -15.96
CA SER A 218 2.12 72.73 -14.96
C SER A 218 1.36 72.72 -13.65
N SER A 219 2.08 72.56 -12.54
CA SER A 219 1.56 72.70 -11.17
C SER A 219 2.46 73.65 -10.37
N SER A 220 1.89 74.35 -9.38
CA SER A 220 2.54 75.46 -8.65
C SER A 220 3.83 75.12 -7.87
N SER A 221 4.33 73.86 -7.93
CA SER A 221 5.56 73.43 -7.22
C SER A 221 6.52 72.53 -8.02
N GLU A 222 6.16 72.05 -9.21
CA GLU A 222 6.86 70.92 -9.87
C GLU A 222 7.50 71.26 -11.24
N GLY A 223 7.34 72.50 -11.72
CA GLY A 223 7.76 72.87 -13.06
C GLY A 223 6.81 72.35 -14.14
N TRP A 224 7.19 72.51 -15.41
CA TRP A 224 6.43 71.96 -16.53
C TRP A 224 6.85 70.51 -16.77
N GLN A 225 5.86 69.63 -16.84
CA GLN A 225 6.00 68.27 -17.34
C GLN A 225 5.54 68.25 -18.79
N PHE A 226 6.47 68.03 -19.71
CA PHE A 226 6.20 67.82 -21.11
C PHE A 226 6.14 66.32 -21.40
N GLU A 227 5.11 65.88 -22.11
CA GLU A 227 5.01 64.53 -22.64
C GLU A 227 4.77 64.59 -24.15
N GLY A 228 5.39 63.66 -24.86
CA GLY A 228 5.13 63.41 -26.27
C GLY A 228 4.96 61.91 -26.48
N SER A 229 4.00 61.50 -27.29
CA SER A 229 3.84 60.09 -27.67
C SER A 229 3.36 59.96 -29.09
N THR A 230 3.76 58.90 -29.76
CA THR A 230 3.11 58.48 -31.01
C THR A 230 1.72 57.88 -30.74
N GLY A 231 0.89 57.78 -31.78
CA GLY A 231 -0.36 57.03 -31.70
C GLY A 231 -0.11 55.54 -31.44
N THR A 232 -1.07 54.89 -30.78
CA THR A 232 -0.93 53.46 -30.42
C THR A 232 -0.89 52.57 -31.66
N GLY A 233 0.14 51.74 -31.77
CA GLY A 233 0.28 50.72 -32.81
C GLY A 233 0.65 51.27 -34.19
N GLN A 234 1.34 52.41 -34.24
CA GLN A 234 1.84 53.01 -35.48
C GLN A 234 3.26 52.51 -35.74
N ASP A 235 3.51 51.82 -36.85
CA ASP A 235 4.89 51.51 -37.24
C ASP A 235 5.65 52.80 -37.53
N ILE A 236 6.69 53.08 -36.74
CA ILE A 236 7.55 54.25 -36.86
C ILE A 236 8.87 53.81 -37.51
N PRO A 237 8.99 53.86 -38.85
CA PRO A 237 10.27 53.69 -39.52
C PRO A 237 11.16 54.90 -39.19
N ILE A 238 12.08 54.73 -38.24
CA ILE A 238 12.87 55.84 -37.68
C ILE A 238 13.67 56.57 -38.76
N GLY A 239 14.23 55.83 -39.73
CA GLY A 239 14.89 56.43 -40.89
C GLY A 239 13.99 57.37 -41.70
N LYS A 240 12.73 56.97 -41.94
CA LYS A 240 11.77 57.76 -42.74
C LYS A 240 11.19 58.94 -41.98
N LEU A 241 10.92 58.78 -40.67
CA LEU A 241 10.46 59.86 -39.79
C LEU A 241 11.50 60.99 -39.73
N ILE A 242 12.78 60.62 -39.60
CA ILE A 242 13.90 61.58 -39.56
C ILE A 242 14.08 62.26 -40.92
N GLU A 243 13.92 61.54 -42.04
CA GLU A 243 13.92 62.13 -43.39
C GLU A 243 12.82 63.20 -43.55
N ASP A 244 11.59 62.93 -43.10
CA ASP A 244 10.47 63.89 -43.17
C ASP A 244 10.72 65.14 -42.31
N LEU A 245 11.28 64.95 -41.11
CA LEU A 245 11.70 66.05 -40.23
C LEU A 245 12.80 66.92 -40.87
N ALA A 246 13.85 66.30 -41.42
CA ALA A 246 14.92 67.03 -42.09
C ALA A 246 14.39 67.86 -43.28
N GLY A 247 13.42 67.32 -44.03
CA GLY A 247 12.75 68.02 -45.12
C GLY A 247 11.87 69.19 -44.66
N LYS A 248 11.10 69.05 -43.57
CA LYS A 248 10.24 70.12 -43.03
C LYS A 248 11.04 71.29 -42.45
N PHE A 249 12.21 71.03 -41.88
CA PHE A 249 13.01 72.04 -41.16
C PHE A 249 14.29 72.51 -41.89
N ASP A 250 14.51 72.12 -43.16
CA ASP A 250 15.72 72.46 -43.95
C ASP A 250 17.05 72.12 -43.25
N VAL A 251 17.11 70.97 -42.58
CA VAL A 251 18.33 70.49 -41.90
C VAL A 251 19.11 69.55 -42.82
N ALA A 252 20.44 69.71 -42.87
CA ALA A 252 21.30 68.88 -43.71
C ALA A 252 21.22 67.39 -43.34
N GLN A 253 21.10 66.52 -44.35
CA GLN A 253 20.99 65.06 -44.23
C GLN A 253 22.35 64.42 -43.95
N GLU A 254 22.63 64.08 -42.69
CA GLU A 254 23.67 63.12 -42.31
C GLU A 254 23.13 62.20 -41.20
N PHE A 255 22.68 60.98 -41.56
CA PHE A 255 22.17 60.01 -40.57
C PHE A 255 22.88 58.65 -40.68
N PRO A 256 23.14 57.95 -39.56
CA PRO A 256 23.79 56.63 -39.58
C PRO A 256 22.94 55.56 -40.29
N SER A 257 23.56 54.76 -41.16
CA SER A 257 22.90 53.63 -41.85
C SER A 257 22.31 52.58 -40.91
N ALA A 258 22.76 52.54 -39.65
CA ALA A 258 22.21 51.67 -38.61
C ALA A 258 20.75 51.98 -38.25
N LEU A 259 20.25 53.19 -38.56
CA LEU A 259 18.90 53.64 -38.24
C LEU A 259 17.90 53.43 -39.40
N GLU A 260 18.36 53.07 -40.61
CA GLU A 260 17.50 52.92 -41.79
C GLU A 260 16.50 51.76 -41.66
N GLY A 261 16.88 50.69 -40.95
CA GLY A 261 16.05 49.49 -40.79
C GLY A 261 15.29 49.39 -39.46
N LEU A 262 15.34 50.43 -38.61
CA LEU A 262 14.73 50.39 -37.28
C LEU A 262 13.25 50.80 -37.36
N VAL A 263 12.37 49.90 -36.90
CA VAL A 263 10.94 50.15 -36.72
C VAL A 263 10.60 50.11 -35.24
N ILE A 264 10.01 51.19 -34.73
CA ILE A 264 9.48 51.29 -33.37
C ILE A 264 7.95 51.28 -33.49
N GLU A 265 7.25 50.46 -32.72
CA GLU A 265 5.78 50.39 -32.76
C GLU A 265 5.14 51.52 -31.93
N ASN A 266 5.78 51.91 -30.82
CA ASN A 266 5.36 53.04 -30.01
C ASN A 266 6.58 53.76 -29.42
N LEU A 267 6.57 55.09 -29.47
CA LEU A 267 7.57 55.93 -28.80
C LEU A 267 6.86 56.90 -27.86
N LYS A 268 7.20 56.82 -26.56
CA LYS A 268 6.83 57.82 -25.57
C LYS A 268 8.07 58.55 -25.07
N THR A 269 8.00 59.87 -24.98
CA THR A 269 9.03 60.73 -24.43
C THR A 269 8.46 61.62 -23.34
N SER A 270 9.25 61.92 -22.31
CA SER A 270 8.89 62.90 -21.29
C SER A 270 10.07 63.75 -20.86
N PHE A 271 9.80 65.00 -20.47
CA PHE A 271 10.78 65.95 -19.96
C PHE A 271 10.19 66.82 -18.85
N ASN A 272 10.90 66.94 -17.74
CA ASN A 272 10.51 67.81 -16.62
C ASN A 272 11.46 69.01 -16.51
N THR A 273 10.94 70.23 -16.54
CA THR A 273 11.78 71.44 -16.54
C THR A 273 12.51 71.71 -15.22
N LYS A 274 12.04 71.12 -14.11
CA LYS A 274 12.64 71.31 -12.78
C LYS A 274 13.74 70.29 -12.50
N THR A 275 13.47 69.01 -12.73
CA THR A 275 14.46 67.94 -12.53
C THR A 275 15.44 67.80 -13.69
N LYS A 276 15.07 68.32 -14.87
CA LYS A 276 15.81 68.16 -16.14
C LYS A 276 15.98 66.70 -16.57
N ASN A 277 15.13 65.81 -16.07
CA ASN A 277 15.14 64.39 -16.43
C ASN A 277 14.45 64.17 -17.78
N PHE A 278 14.99 63.25 -18.58
CA PHE A 278 14.37 62.74 -19.80
C PHE A 278 14.09 61.25 -19.67
N THR A 279 12.95 60.80 -20.18
CA THR A 279 12.64 59.37 -20.33
C THR A 279 12.17 59.11 -21.75
N PHE A 280 12.71 58.06 -22.38
CA PHE A 280 12.22 57.52 -23.63
C PHE A 280 11.76 56.08 -23.41
N THR A 281 10.57 55.73 -23.85
CA THR A 281 10.04 54.35 -23.85
C THR A 281 9.80 53.95 -25.29
N CYS A 282 10.48 52.89 -25.73
CA CYS A 282 10.42 52.38 -27.09
C CYS A 282 9.86 50.95 -27.07
N GLU A 283 8.77 50.71 -27.79
CA GLU A 283 8.21 49.38 -28.02
C GLU A 283 8.58 48.91 -29.43
N SER A 284 9.02 47.66 -29.58
CA SER A 284 9.47 47.08 -30.85
C SER A 284 9.40 45.54 -30.83
N LYS A 285 9.80 44.90 -31.93
CA LYS A 285 9.95 43.45 -32.07
C LYS A 285 11.43 43.06 -32.08
N PHE A 286 11.82 42.12 -31.22
CA PHE A 286 13.18 41.59 -31.14
C PHE A 286 13.29 40.19 -31.78
N PRO A 287 14.22 39.97 -32.73
CA PRO A 287 14.36 38.67 -33.39
C PRO A 287 15.22 37.68 -32.59
N ILE A 288 14.67 36.48 -32.33
CA ILE A 288 15.36 35.34 -31.70
C ILE A 288 15.13 34.09 -32.56
N GLU A 289 16.18 33.51 -33.15
CA GLU A 289 16.11 32.27 -33.97
C GLU A 289 15.01 32.30 -35.08
N GLY A 290 14.77 33.46 -35.67
CA GLY A 290 13.76 33.64 -36.73
C GLY A 290 12.31 33.81 -36.22
N LYS A 291 12.11 33.90 -34.90
CA LYS A 291 10.87 34.34 -34.26
C LYS A 291 11.00 35.79 -33.78
N GLU A 292 9.91 36.52 -33.78
CA GLU A 292 9.84 37.88 -33.25
C GLU A 292 9.13 37.85 -31.89
N VAL A 293 9.74 38.49 -30.88
CA VAL A 293 9.17 38.66 -29.53
C VAL A 293 9.06 40.13 -29.18
N ASP A 294 8.04 40.50 -28.43
CA ASP A 294 7.81 41.90 -28.06
C ASP A 294 8.89 42.36 -27.09
N ILE A 295 9.45 43.55 -27.34
CA ILE A 295 10.45 44.16 -26.48
C ILE A 295 10.08 45.63 -26.22
N THR A 296 10.16 46.01 -24.95
CA THR A 296 10.04 47.41 -24.53
C THR A 296 11.33 47.81 -23.86
N VAL A 297 11.93 48.91 -24.31
CA VAL A 297 13.16 49.47 -23.75
C VAL A 297 12.89 50.88 -23.26
N ASN A 298 13.18 51.12 -21.99
CA ASN A 298 13.19 52.43 -21.38
C ASN A 298 14.62 52.97 -21.30
N ILE A 299 14.77 54.24 -21.67
CA ILE A 299 16.01 55.00 -21.59
C ILE A 299 15.77 56.18 -20.67
N ASN A 300 16.28 56.07 -19.44
CA ASN A 300 16.16 57.08 -18.41
C ASN A 300 17.45 57.91 -18.33
N ILE A 301 17.36 59.21 -18.59
CA ILE A 301 18.46 60.16 -18.51
C ILE A 301 18.19 61.09 -17.32
N ILE A 302 18.86 60.82 -16.20
CA ILE A 302 18.58 61.46 -14.91
C ILE A 302 19.71 62.44 -14.58
N GLN A 303 19.37 63.69 -14.26
CA GLN A 303 20.36 64.65 -13.81
C GLN A 303 20.80 64.35 -12.38
N GLN A 304 22.11 64.22 -12.18
CA GLN A 304 22.74 64.02 -10.89
C GLN A 304 22.94 65.34 -10.14
N GLN A 305 23.18 65.27 -8.83
CA GLN A 305 23.35 66.47 -7.99
C GLN A 305 24.54 67.35 -8.40
N ASP A 306 25.56 66.78 -9.06
CA ASP A 306 26.72 67.49 -9.58
C ASP A 306 26.48 68.12 -10.98
N GLY A 307 25.27 67.98 -11.52
CA GLY A 307 24.88 68.46 -12.83
C GLY A 307 25.22 67.52 -14.00
N SER A 308 25.89 66.39 -13.75
CA SER A 308 26.10 65.33 -14.74
C SER A 308 24.81 64.56 -15.04
N TYR A 309 24.81 63.75 -16.09
CA TYR A 309 23.66 62.91 -16.46
C TYR A 309 24.05 61.44 -16.37
N ASP A 310 23.24 60.66 -15.65
CA ASP A 310 23.31 59.21 -15.65
C ASP A 310 22.32 58.64 -16.66
N LYS A 311 22.71 57.53 -17.31
CA LYS A 311 21.92 56.85 -18.33
C LYS A 311 21.60 55.45 -17.84
N HIS A 312 20.35 55.20 -17.54
CA HIS A 312 19.86 53.90 -17.15
C HIS A 312 18.99 53.30 -18.25
N PHE A 313 19.27 52.05 -18.60
CA PHE A 313 18.49 51.26 -19.55
C PHE A 313 17.78 50.17 -18.77
N ASP A 314 16.45 50.15 -18.86
CA ASP A 314 15.61 49.10 -18.31
C ASP A 314 14.52 48.75 -19.33
N GLY A 315 13.66 47.79 -19.01
CA GLY A 315 12.63 47.37 -19.94
C GLY A 315 12.16 45.94 -19.69
N HIS A 316 11.44 45.39 -20.64
CA HIS A 316 11.01 44.00 -20.60
C HIS A 316 10.98 43.37 -21.98
N ILE A 317 11.11 42.05 -22.01
CA ILE A 317 10.89 41.20 -23.18
C ILE A 317 9.76 40.22 -22.87
N THR A 318 8.81 40.09 -23.77
CA THR A 318 7.63 39.23 -23.58
C THR A 318 7.81 37.95 -24.37
N ILE A 319 7.84 36.81 -23.67
CA ILE A 319 7.94 35.47 -24.28
C ILE A 319 6.68 34.68 -23.91
N GLY A 320 5.79 34.50 -24.88
CA GLY A 320 4.45 33.97 -24.62
C GLY A 320 3.60 34.98 -23.86
N ASP A 321 3.06 34.56 -22.71
CA ASP A 321 2.32 35.37 -21.75
C ASP A 321 3.19 35.92 -20.61
N LEU A 322 4.49 35.60 -20.59
CA LEU A 322 5.42 35.98 -19.54
C LEU A 322 6.25 37.21 -19.93
N GLN A 323 6.29 38.21 -19.04
CA GLN A 323 7.03 39.46 -19.21
C GLN A 323 8.31 39.44 -18.36
N PHE A 324 9.47 39.35 -19.00
CA PHE A 324 10.77 39.28 -18.31
C PHE A 324 11.43 40.66 -18.27
N ALA A 325 11.81 41.13 -17.08
CA ALA A 325 12.55 42.37 -16.90
C ALA A 325 13.97 42.26 -17.47
N LEU A 326 14.36 43.18 -18.35
CA LEU A 326 15.65 43.18 -19.03
C LEU A 326 16.77 43.68 -18.12
N ILE A 327 17.90 42.98 -18.16
CA ILE A 327 19.14 43.31 -17.47
C ILE A 327 20.23 43.34 -18.54
N PHE A 328 20.69 44.54 -18.87
CA PHE A 328 21.74 44.76 -19.87
C PHE A 328 23.14 44.67 -19.25
N ASP A 329 24.09 44.16 -20.02
CA ASP A 329 25.51 44.22 -19.70
C ASP A 329 26.00 45.67 -19.78
N THR A 330 26.90 46.06 -18.87
CA THR A 330 27.51 47.40 -18.86
C THR A 330 28.71 47.51 -19.81
N ASP A 331 29.21 46.38 -20.32
CA ASP A 331 30.20 46.35 -21.39
C ASP A 331 29.58 46.77 -22.73
N LYS A 332 30.07 47.90 -23.25
CA LYS A 332 29.63 48.53 -24.51
C LYS A 332 29.83 47.65 -25.76
N THR A 333 30.56 46.54 -25.64
CA THR A 333 30.81 45.58 -26.73
C THR A 333 30.03 44.28 -26.60
N SER A 334 29.36 44.07 -25.45
CA SER A 334 28.61 42.85 -25.17
C SER A 334 27.35 42.78 -26.01
N LYS A 335 27.07 41.58 -26.53
CA LYS A 335 25.82 41.22 -27.20
C LYS A 335 25.03 40.19 -26.37
N THR A 336 25.26 40.22 -25.06
CA THR A 336 24.61 39.36 -24.08
C THR A 336 23.68 40.21 -23.25
N PHE A 337 22.46 39.72 -23.04
CA PHE A 337 21.56 40.29 -22.05
C PHE A 337 20.89 39.17 -21.26
N LEU A 338 20.42 39.52 -20.08
CA LEU A 338 19.61 38.66 -19.23
C LEU A 338 18.21 39.26 -19.15
N ALA A 339 17.22 38.40 -18.96
CA ALA A 339 15.88 38.81 -18.63
C ALA A 339 15.37 37.93 -17.49
N ALA A 340 14.83 38.56 -16.45
CA ALA A 340 14.37 37.88 -15.25
C ALA A 340 12.86 38.06 -15.08
N TYR A 341 12.17 36.98 -14.73
CA TYR A 341 10.76 36.98 -14.37
C TYR A 341 10.64 36.62 -12.89
N HIS A 342 9.82 37.38 -12.17
CA HIS A 342 9.54 37.18 -10.74
C HIS A 342 8.06 37.47 -10.46
N ASP A 343 7.22 36.46 -10.66
CA ASP A 343 5.80 36.48 -10.33
C ASP A 343 5.26 35.04 -10.22
N GLU A 344 4.15 34.84 -9.51
CA GLU A 344 3.56 33.51 -9.37
C GLU A 344 2.66 33.18 -10.56
N HIS A 345 3.11 32.25 -11.41
CA HIS A 345 2.31 31.66 -12.47
C HIS A 345 1.84 30.26 -12.06
N PRO A 346 0.51 29.99 -12.03
CA PRO A 346 -0.02 28.74 -11.52
C PRO A 346 0.35 27.52 -12.38
N GLU A 347 0.44 27.69 -13.70
CA GLU A 347 0.80 26.62 -14.64
C GLU A 347 1.48 27.20 -15.89
N VAL A 348 2.68 26.71 -16.25
CA VAL A 348 3.42 27.06 -17.48
C VAL A 348 3.84 25.76 -18.16
N SER A 349 3.51 25.61 -19.45
CA SER A 349 4.03 24.51 -20.28
C SER A 349 5.42 24.85 -20.80
N ILE A 350 6.42 24.06 -20.43
CA ILE A 350 7.81 24.31 -20.87
C ILE A 350 7.92 24.19 -22.39
N LYS A 351 7.25 23.19 -22.97
CA LYS A 351 7.23 23.02 -24.42
C LYS A 351 6.66 24.26 -25.14
N GLN A 352 5.55 24.80 -24.65
CA GLN A 352 4.95 26.00 -25.25
C GLN A 352 5.84 27.23 -25.07
N LEU A 353 6.40 27.43 -23.87
CA LEU A 353 7.30 28.56 -23.58
C LEU A 353 8.50 28.58 -24.54
N ILE A 354 9.15 27.43 -24.74
CA ILE A 354 10.29 27.32 -25.67
C ILE A 354 9.85 27.46 -27.13
N SER A 355 8.64 27.02 -27.49
CA SER A 355 8.14 27.12 -28.88
C SER A 355 7.97 28.55 -29.39
N TYR A 356 7.82 29.54 -28.50
CA TYR A 356 7.77 30.96 -28.86
C TYR A 356 9.11 31.49 -29.39
N ILE A 357 10.23 30.85 -29.06
CA ILE A 357 11.56 31.28 -29.50
C ILE A 357 12.32 30.24 -30.33
N ASP A 358 12.07 28.93 -30.16
CA ASP A 358 12.78 27.87 -30.88
C ASP A 358 11.93 26.59 -31.00
N SER A 359 11.35 26.39 -32.19
CA SER A 359 10.45 25.25 -32.45
C SER A 359 11.17 23.89 -32.45
N ASP A 360 12.45 23.84 -32.86
CA ASP A 360 13.22 22.59 -32.92
C ASP A 360 13.59 22.10 -31.52
N LEU A 361 14.01 23.03 -30.65
CA LEU A 361 14.30 22.71 -29.25
C LEU A 361 13.01 22.30 -28.51
N ALA A 362 11.89 22.98 -28.78
CA ALA A 362 10.59 22.63 -28.21
C ALA A 362 10.13 21.20 -28.55
N ASN A 363 10.45 20.69 -29.75
CA ASN A 363 10.12 19.31 -30.15
C ASN A 363 10.84 18.26 -29.30
N SER A 364 11.98 18.61 -28.69
CA SER A 364 12.75 17.74 -27.81
C SER A 364 12.21 17.73 -26.36
N ILE A 365 11.17 18.51 -26.06
CA ILE A 365 10.59 18.64 -24.71
C ILE A 365 9.28 17.85 -24.63
N PRO A 366 9.04 17.04 -23.58
CA PRO A 366 7.79 16.30 -23.39
C PRO A 366 6.58 17.23 -23.31
N ALA A 367 5.48 16.88 -24.00
CA ALA A 367 4.25 17.69 -24.02
C ALA A 367 3.55 17.81 -22.65
N GLY A 368 3.76 16.82 -21.77
CA GLY A 368 3.19 16.77 -20.43
C GLY A 368 3.95 17.57 -19.36
N LEU A 369 5.09 18.20 -19.68
CA LEU A 369 5.89 18.92 -18.70
C LEU A 369 5.33 20.34 -18.47
N LYS A 370 4.46 20.45 -17.46
CA LYS A 370 3.92 21.70 -16.94
C LYS A 370 4.41 21.94 -15.52
N ILE A 371 4.65 23.19 -15.15
CA ILE A 371 5.16 23.58 -13.82
C ILE A 371 4.39 24.78 -13.29
N SER A 372 4.33 24.96 -11.97
CA SER A 372 4.10 26.30 -11.41
C SER A 372 5.43 27.06 -11.49
N LEU A 373 5.40 28.30 -11.97
CA LEU A 373 6.59 29.11 -12.16
C LEU A 373 6.59 30.27 -11.16
N LYS A 374 7.69 30.43 -10.43
CA LYS A 374 7.88 31.58 -9.52
C LYS A 374 8.97 32.52 -10.01
N ASP A 375 10.10 31.95 -10.40
CA ASP A 375 11.23 32.68 -10.95
C ASP A 375 11.60 32.04 -12.29
N ALA A 376 11.87 32.86 -13.30
CA ALA A 376 12.51 32.42 -14.55
C ALA A 376 13.64 33.35 -14.94
N LEU A 377 14.68 32.79 -15.55
CA LEU A 377 15.82 33.49 -16.08
C LEU A 377 15.97 33.12 -17.54
N PHE A 378 16.01 34.12 -18.41
CA PHE A 378 16.31 33.96 -19.83
C PHE A 378 17.62 34.67 -20.12
N ALA A 379 18.66 33.91 -20.45
CA ALA A 379 19.93 34.44 -20.90
C ALA A 379 20.02 34.33 -22.43
N TYR A 380 20.32 35.44 -23.11
CA TYR A 380 20.56 35.47 -24.54
C TYR A 380 21.99 35.92 -24.82
N SER A 381 22.66 35.25 -25.76
CA SER A 381 23.97 35.66 -26.25
C SER A 381 24.09 35.46 -27.76
N GLN A 382 24.63 36.46 -28.45
CA GLN A 382 24.93 36.38 -29.88
C GLN A 382 26.44 36.47 -30.13
N LYS A 383 27.04 35.38 -30.63
CA LYS A 383 28.43 35.38 -31.08
C LYS A 383 28.50 35.62 -32.59
N VAL A 384 29.35 36.55 -32.99
CA VAL A 384 29.66 36.80 -34.40
C VAL A 384 31.04 36.19 -34.69
N ALA A 385 31.06 35.03 -35.34
CA ALA A 385 32.29 34.44 -35.88
C ALA A 385 32.28 34.54 -37.41
N ALA A 386 33.45 34.71 -38.02
CA ALA A 386 33.68 35.06 -39.43
C ALA A 386 32.84 34.22 -40.43
N SER A 387 31.65 34.75 -40.78
CA SER A 387 30.62 34.26 -41.72
C SER A 387 29.37 33.54 -41.16
N SER A 388 29.20 33.39 -39.84
CA SER A 388 27.94 32.90 -39.24
C SER A 388 27.57 33.63 -37.95
N LYS A 389 26.33 34.12 -37.85
CA LYS A 389 25.74 34.57 -36.57
C LYS A 389 25.21 33.34 -35.84
N THR A 390 25.78 33.03 -34.68
CA THR A 390 25.25 31.96 -33.81
C THR A 390 24.62 32.58 -32.59
N THR A 391 23.31 32.36 -32.43
CA THR A 391 22.51 32.76 -31.28
C THR A 391 22.40 31.59 -30.32
N ASN A 392 22.62 31.86 -29.03
CA ASN A 392 22.48 30.90 -27.95
C ASN A 392 21.55 31.49 -26.89
N PHE A 393 20.76 30.62 -26.26
CA PHE A 393 19.98 31.00 -25.10
C PHE A 393 19.92 29.89 -24.06
N LEU A 394 19.69 30.29 -22.81
CA LEU A 394 19.48 29.44 -21.65
C LEU A 394 18.26 29.93 -20.88
N PHE A 395 17.31 29.03 -20.65
CA PHE A 395 16.30 29.21 -19.62
C PHE A 395 16.72 28.51 -18.33
N GLY A 396 16.66 29.24 -17.22
CA GLY A 396 16.57 28.65 -15.88
C GLY A 396 15.16 28.88 -15.36
N LEU A 397 14.49 27.81 -14.92
CA LEU A 397 13.11 27.87 -14.45
C LEU A 397 13.04 27.29 -13.04
N ASN A 398 12.65 28.12 -12.08
CA ASN A 398 12.44 27.70 -10.70
C ASN A 398 11.01 27.16 -10.56
N ILE A 399 10.88 25.86 -10.34
CA ILE A 399 9.58 25.19 -10.28
C ILE A 399 8.85 25.37 -8.94
N GLY A 400 9.43 26.12 -8.00
CA GLY A 400 8.85 26.40 -6.69
C GLY A 400 8.72 25.14 -5.80
N GLY A 401 8.74 25.32 -4.48
CA GLY A 401 8.47 24.22 -3.55
C GLY A 401 9.61 23.20 -3.46
N GLY A 402 10.44 23.35 -2.43
CA GLY A 402 11.39 22.31 -2.09
C GLY A 402 10.78 21.22 -1.19
N ILE A 403 11.32 20.01 -1.22
CA ILE A 403 10.96 19.01 -0.21
C ILE A 403 11.68 19.40 1.08
N ASN A 404 10.92 19.93 2.04
CA ASN A 404 11.43 20.23 3.38
C ASN A 404 11.27 18.99 4.28
N LEU A 405 12.37 18.30 4.53
CA LEU A 405 12.39 17.11 5.40
C LEU A 405 12.23 17.45 6.89
N SER A 406 12.19 18.75 7.26
CA SER A 406 11.73 19.14 8.60
C SER A 406 10.24 18.80 8.84
N ASN A 407 9.50 18.41 7.80
CA ASN A 407 8.14 17.89 7.92
C ASN A 407 8.09 16.35 8.06
N LEU A 408 9.24 15.67 8.14
CA LEU A 408 9.27 14.22 8.32
C LEU A 408 8.48 13.81 9.58
N PRO A 409 7.64 12.76 9.49
CA PRO A 409 6.98 12.19 10.65
C PRO A 409 8.01 11.84 11.74
N LEU A 410 7.65 12.05 13.01
CA LEU A 410 8.45 11.73 14.21
C LEU A 410 9.72 12.58 14.43
N VAL A 411 10.58 12.75 13.43
CA VAL A 411 11.90 13.42 13.56
C VAL A 411 11.89 14.90 13.16
N GLY A 412 10.95 15.33 12.32
CA GLY A 412 10.87 16.69 11.79
C GLY A 412 10.86 17.79 12.86
N LYS A 413 10.19 17.54 13.99
CA LYS A 413 10.08 18.49 15.12
C LYS A 413 11.36 18.60 15.97
N LYS A 414 12.35 17.74 15.76
CA LYS A 414 13.63 17.74 16.48
C LYS A 414 14.72 18.54 15.78
N PHE A 415 14.51 18.93 14.54
CA PHE A 415 15.37 19.90 13.89
C PHE A 415 15.23 21.27 14.56
N THR A 416 16.36 21.92 14.85
CA THR A 416 16.35 23.31 15.34
C THR A 416 15.88 24.26 14.22
N PRO A 417 15.35 25.47 14.51
CA PRO A 417 14.89 26.41 13.47
C PRO A 417 15.94 26.76 12.41
N ASN A 418 17.22 26.58 12.73
CA ASN A 418 18.35 26.88 11.85
C ASN A 418 18.88 25.65 11.09
N GLN A 419 18.29 24.46 11.31
CA GLN A 419 18.66 23.21 10.65
C GLN A 419 17.48 22.73 9.81
N THR A 420 17.58 22.89 8.49
CA THR A 420 16.60 22.35 7.55
C THR A 420 17.32 21.47 6.55
N ILE A 421 16.64 20.40 6.11
CA ILE A 421 17.05 19.67 4.91
C ILE A 421 16.01 19.98 3.85
N LYS A 422 16.39 20.83 2.89
CA LYS A 422 15.50 21.31 1.83
C LYS A 422 16.09 20.93 0.48
N LEU A 423 15.33 20.19 -0.31
CA LEU A 423 15.67 19.91 -1.71
C LEU A 423 15.01 20.96 -2.59
N SER A 424 15.73 21.56 -3.52
CA SER A 424 15.20 22.53 -4.49
C SER A 424 15.53 22.08 -5.90
N PHE A 425 14.59 22.31 -6.82
CA PHE A 425 14.66 21.84 -8.20
C PHE A 425 14.61 23.02 -9.16
N GLN A 426 15.45 22.99 -10.19
CA GLN A 426 15.47 23.97 -11.27
C GLN A 426 15.54 23.25 -12.60
N ILE A 427 14.67 23.63 -13.53
CA ILE A 427 14.72 23.14 -14.90
C ILE A 427 15.62 24.07 -15.71
N LEU A 428 16.60 23.50 -16.41
CA LEU A 428 17.51 24.21 -17.30
C LEU A 428 17.20 23.78 -18.74
N VAL A 429 17.02 24.75 -19.65
CA VAL A 429 16.83 24.48 -21.08
C VAL A 429 17.83 25.30 -21.88
N ALA A 430 18.80 24.65 -22.52
CA ALA A 430 19.86 25.32 -23.28
C ALA A 430 19.85 24.92 -24.76
N LYS A 431 19.94 25.91 -25.65
CA LYS A 431 20.04 25.68 -27.11
C LYS A 431 21.40 25.08 -27.52
N ALA A 432 22.46 25.44 -26.81
CA ALA A 432 23.82 25.00 -27.03
C ALA A 432 24.53 24.81 -25.68
N ILE A 433 25.76 24.29 -25.70
CA ILE A 433 26.57 24.13 -24.48
C ILE A 433 26.93 25.52 -23.95
N PHE A 434 26.60 25.79 -22.69
CA PHE A 434 27.13 26.93 -21.94
C PHE A 434 28.35 26.46 -21.14
N THR A 435 29.50 27.08 -21.40
CA THR A 435 30.75 26.81 -20.70
C THR A 435 30.75 27.39 -19.28
N SER A 436 31.59 26.86 -18.39
CA SER A 436 31.71 27.38 -17.02
C SER A 436 32.07 28.88 -16.97
N ASP A 437 32.86 29.37 -17.93
CA ASP A 437 33.19 30.81 -18.04
C ASP A 437 31.98 31.67 -18.41
N GLU A 438 31.15 31.19 -19.35
CA GLU A 438 29.91 31.87 -19.73
C GLU A 438 28.93 31.91 -18.57
N ILE A 439 28.78 30.80 -17.84
CA ILE A 439 27.93 30.73 -16.65
C ILE A 439 28.47 31.67 -15.55
N GLY A 440 29.79 31.72 -15.37
CA GLY A 440 30.44 32.66 -14.44
C GLY A 440 30.17 34.12 -14.77
N ASN A 441 30.06 34.48 -16.05
CA ASN A 441 29.69 35.84 -16.47
C ASN A 441 28.19 36.11 -16.28
N LEU A 442 27.32 35.15 -16.57
CA LEU A 442 25.88 35.29 -16.31
C LEU A 442 25.59 35.50 -14.81
N LYS A 443 26.31 34.80 -13.92
CA LYS A 443 26.18 34.97 -12.46
C LYS A 443 26.55 36.37 -11.96
N LYS A 444 27.45 37.10 -12.64
CA LYS A 444 27.81 38.48 -12.27
C LYS A 444 26.71 39.48 -12.58
N LEU A 445 25.89 39.20 -13.60
CA LEU A 445 24.82 40.08 -14.05
C LEU A 445 23.50 39.85 -13.27
N TYR A 446 23.38 38.73 -12.55
CA TYR A 446 22.18 38.38 -11.77
C TYR A 446 22.56 38.02 -10.33
N THR A 447 22.63 39.03 -9.46
CA THR A 447 23.11 38.89 -8.07
C THR A 447 22.01 38.70 -7.03
N GLU A 448 20.73 38.92 -7.36
CA GLU A 448 19.64 39.05 -6.38
C GLU A 448 18.36 38.24 -6.69
N GLY A 449 18.45 37.04 -7.30
CA GLY A 449 17.24 36.28 -7.66
C GLY A 449 17.19 34.80 -7.30
N GLY A 450 16.00 34.21 -7.44
CA GLY A 450 15.65 32.87 -6.95
C GLY A 450 16.22 31.68 -7.74
N ILE A 451 16.95 31.93 -8.84
CA ILE A 451 17.55 30.90 -9.70
C ILE A 451 19.06 30.82 -9.45
N SER A 452 19.57 29.59 -9.31
CA SER A 452 20.98 29.31 -8.99
C SER A 452 21.59 28.48 -10.10
N LEU A 453 22.37 29.12 -10.97
CA LEU A 453 23.02 28.44 -12.08
C LEU A 453 24.12 27.47 -11.55
N PRO A 454 24.27 26.26 -12.12
CA PRO A 454 25.35 25.32 -11.78
C PRO A 454 26.76 25.92 -11.91
N GLU A 455 27.77 25.30 -11.31
CA GLU A 455 29.19 25.68 -11.52
C GLU A 455 29.81 24.99 -12.75
N ASP A 456 29.29 23.81 -13.09
CA ASP A 456 29.70 23.03 -14.25
C ASP A 456 29.01 23.48 -15.54
N LYS A 457 29.56 23.06 -16.69
CA LYS A 457 28.98 23.30 -18.02
C LYS A 457 27.52 22.81 -18.09
N ILE A 458 26.65 23.58 -18.74
CA ILE A 458 25.26 23.16 -19.03
C ILE A 458 25.23 22.59 -20.44
N ALA A 459 24.78 21.35 -20.58
CA ALA A 459 24.66 20.68 -21.87
C ALA A 459 23.49 21.23 -22.70
N LYS A 460 23.53 21.05 -24.02
CA LYS A 460 22.38 21.33 -24.89
C LYS A 460 21.20 20.41 -24.53
N GLY A 461 20.00 20.97 -24.44
CA GLY A 461 18.76 20.24 -24.15
C GLY A 461 18.12 20.63 -22.83
N LEU A 462 17.28 19.73 -22.31
CA LEU A 462 16.60 19.85 -21.01
C LEU A 462 17.42 19.13 -19.93
N ASP A 463 17.65 19.80 -18.80
CA ASP A 463 18.33 19.26 -17.61
C ASP A 463 17.55 19.65 -16.35
N VAL A 464 17.70 18.87 -15.26
CA VAL A 464 17.06 19.12 -13.96
C VAL A 464 18.16 19.23 -12.90
N ALA A 465 18.49 20.47 -12.54
CA ALA A 465 19.42 20.76 -11.47
C ALA A 465 18.72 20.58 -10.11
N THR A 466 19.27 19.73 -9.25
CA THR A 466 18.77 19.52 -7.88
C THR A 466 19.80 20.03 -6.87
N SER A 467 19.40 20.92 -5.98
CA SER A 467 20.24 21.38 -4.87
C SER A 467 19.67 20.92 -3.54
N MET A 468 20.49 20.36 -2.67
CA MET A 468 20.13 20.02 -1.30
C MET A 468 20.77 21.01 -0.33
N GLN A 469 19.93 21.76 0.37
CA GLN A 469 20.35 22.56 1.51
C GLN A 469 20.33 21.67 2.77
N LEU A 470 21.43 21.67 3.52
CA LEU A 470 21.63 20.96 4.76
C LEU A 470 22.09 21.96 5.84
N GLY A 471 21.15 22.58 6.54
CA GLY A 471 21.42 23.75 7.39
C GLY A 471 21.86 24.95 6.54
N SER A 472 23.10 25.40 6.70
CA SER A 472 23.72 26.46 5.89
C SER A 472 24.53 25.95 4.69
N GLU A 473 24.80 24.64 4.60
CA GLU A 473 25.52 24.05 3.47
C GLU A 473 24.54 23.79 2.31
N ILE A 474 24.91 24.13 1.07
CA ILE A 474 24.17 23.77 -0.14
C ILE A 474 25.04 22.81 -0.96
N LYS A 475 24.52 21.62 -1.27
CA LYS A 475 25.18 20.61 -2.08
C LYS A 475 24.37 20.38 -3.36
N GLN A 476 25.00 20.55 -4.51
CA GLN A 476 24.40 20.22 -5.80
C GLN A 476 24.37 18.70 -5.97
N LEU A 477 23.24 18.18 -6.44
CA LEU A 477 22.98 16.78 -6.70
C LEU A 477 22.62 16.62 -8.18
N SER A 478 23.31 15.72 -8.88
CA SER A 478 22.95 15.37 -10.26
C SER A 478 21.84 14.32 -10.27
N LEU A 479 20.76 14.57 -10.99
CA LEU A 479 19.76 13.55 -11.29
C LEU A 479 20.23 12.67 -12.46
N PRO A 480 20.00 11.35 -12.43
CA PRO A 480 20.35 10.45 -13.53
C PRO A 480 19.34 10.52 -14.69
N VAL A 481 19.01 11.71 -15.20
CA VAL A 481 18.05 11.91 -16.29
C VAL A 481 18.78 12.37 -17.56
N GLN A 482 18.63 11.65 -18.67
CA GLN A 482 19.04 12.11 -20.01
C GLN A 482 17.83 12.18 -20.93
N VAL A 483 17.70 13.29 -21.67
CA VAL A 483 16.73 13.37 -22.77
C VAL A 483 17.38 12.75 -24.01
N ASN A 484 16.87 11.60 -24.43
CA ASN A 484 17.36 10.90 -25.62
C ASN A 484 16.73 11.53 -26.89
N PRO A 485 17.49 12.21 -27.76
CA PRO A 485 16.92 12.94 -28.91
C PRO A 485 16.44 12.04 -30.06
N ASN A 486 16.67 10.72 -30.00
CA ASN A 486 16.45 9.80 -31.13
C ASN A 486 15.22 8.87 -31.02
N ALA A 487 14.29 9.11 -30.09
CA ALA A 487 13.06 8.31 -30.01
C ALA A 487 12.03 8.76 -31.06
N THR A 488 12.07 8.14 -32.25
CA THR A 488 11.00 8.28 -33.25
C THR A 488 9.78 7.45 -32.83
N ASN A 489 8.64 8.15 -32.65
CA ASN A 489 7.25 7.70 -32.49
C ASN A 489 6.64 7.81 -31.07
N GLN A 490 5.70 8.76 -30.97
CA GLN A 490 4.57 8.97 -30.05
C GLN A 490 4.66 8.83 -28.52
N ASP A 491 5.77 8.41 -27.90
CA ASP A 491 5.92 8.50 -26.44
C ASP A 491 7.30 9.10 -26.08
N ASN A 492 7.35 10.43 -25.91
CA ASN A 492 8.51 11.13 -25.35
C ASN A 492 8.63 10.80 -23.86
N VAL A 493 9.17 9.62 -23.54
CA VAL A 493 9.47 9.19 -22.16
C VAL A 493 10.91 9.58 -21.80
N LEU A 494 11.06 10.28 -20.66
CA LEU A 494 12.34 10.49 -19.99
C LEU A 494 12.93 9.11 -19.64
N THR A 495 14.02 8.70 -20.29
CA THR A 495 14.60 7.36 -20.13
C THR A 495 15.82 7.35 -19.21
N GLU A 496 15.95 6.26 -18.47
CA GLU A 496 17.01 5.98 -17.50
C GLU A 496 18.38 5.84 -18.17
N LYS A 497 19.45 6.26 -17.51
CA LYS A 497 20.81 6.05 -18.01
C LYS A 497 21.20 4.57 -17.84
N GLN A 498 21.15 3.81 -18.93
CA GLN A 498 21.55 2.40 -18.94
C GLN A 498 23.05 2.26 -18.57
N PRO A 499 23.45 1.28 -17.74
CA PRO A 499 24.86 0.99 -17.49
C PRO A 499 25.50 0.41 -18.77
N GLU A 500 26.47 1.12 -19.35
CA GLU A 500 27.25 0.62 -20.49
C GLU A 500 28.05 -0.61 -20.09
N SER A 501 27.72 -1.75 -20.71
CA SER A 501 28.58 -2.90 -20.83
C SER A 501 29.17 -2.88 -22.24
N ASP A 502 30.40 -2.37 -22.41
CA ASP A 502 31.46 -3.13 -23.06
C ASP A 502 32.80 -2.39 -23.17
N SER A 503 33.81 -3.24 -23.27
CA SER A 503 35.27 -3.07 -23.19
C SER A 503 35.97 -1.94 -23.98
N SER A 504 37.13 -1.55 -23.39
CA SER A 504 38.37 -1.04 -24.02
C SER A 504 38.55 0.47 -24.23
N SER A 505 38.81 1.21 -23.16
CA SER A 505 39.83 2.28 -23.14
C SER A 505 40.26 2.62 -21.69
N PRO A 506 41.50 3.07 -21.46
CA PRO A 506 42.04 3.20 -20.10
C PRO A 506 41.34 4.32 -19.32
N PRO A 507 41.09 4.16 -18.00
CA PRO A 507 40.35 5.14 -17.23
C PRO A 507 41.20 6.38 -16.94
N SER A 508 40.65 7.55 -17.25
CA SER A 508 41.03 8.81 -16.61
C SER A 508 40.48 8.82 -15.16
N PRO A 509 41.16 9.41 -14.16
CA PRO A 509 40.79 9.23 -12.76
C PRO A 509 39.45 9.90 -12.44
N ALA A 510 38.46 9.08 -12.04
CA ALA A 510 37.18 9.54 -11.53
C ALA A 510 37.30 9.97 -10.04
N SER A 511 36.58 11.04 -9.69
CA SER A 511 36.51 11.60 -8.34
C SER A 511 35.89 10.61 -7.31
N PRO A 512 36.31 10.60 -6.03
CA PRO A 512 36.14 9.45 -5.13
C PRO A 512 34.75 9.23 -4.48
N ASN A 513 33.67 9.85 -4.96
CA ASN A 513 32.43 10.01 -4.17
C ASN A 513 31.12 9.48 -4.80
N GLU A 514 31.17 8.75 -5.92
CA GLU A 514 29.94 8.30 -6.61
C GLU A 514 29.86 6.77 -6.70
N ILE A 515 28.74 6.18 -6.24
CA ILE A 515 28.41 4.75 -6.41
C ILE A 515 26.97 4.66 -6.91
N THR A 516 26.77 4.01 -8.06
CA THR A 516 25.44 3.74 -8.65
C THR A 516 25.07 2.29 -8.35
N SER A 517 23.87 2.04 -7.81
CA SER A 517 23.38 0.69 -7.51
C SER A 517 22.64 0.06 -8.72
N PRO A 518 22.43 -1.27 -8.71
CA PRO A 518 21.80 -2.00 -9.83
C PRO A 518 20.38 -1.56 -10.17
N ASP A 519 19.69 -0.90 -9.24
CA ASP A 519 18.32 -0.37 -9.37
C ASP A 519 18.27 1.07 -9.94
N GLY A 520 19.38 1.58 -10.46
CA GLY A 520 19.48 2.94 -11.01
C GLY A 520 19.66 4.04 -9.95
N THR A 521 19.66 3.71 -8.65
CA THR A 521 19.82 4.71 -7.59
C THR A 521 21.26 5.24 -7.53
N LYS A 522 21.42 6.56 -7.58
CA LYS A 522 22.71 7.24 -7.38
C LYS A 522 22.84 7.69 -5.92
N TRP A 523 23.79 7.10 -5.19
CA TRP A 523 24.00 7.37 -3.76
C TRP A 523 25.07 8.42 -3.52
N TYR A 524 24.80 9.33 -2.58
CA TYR A 524 25.70 10.40 -2.13
C TYR A 524 25.92 10.26 -0.62
N LYS A 525 27.19 10.12 -0.20
CA LYS A 525 27.54 10.12 1.23
C LYS A 525 27.24 11.48 1.86
N LEU A 526 26.58 11.46 3.02
CA LEU A 526 26.29 12.62 3.85
C LEU A 526 27.15 12.63 5.12
N GLN A 527 27.12 11.54 5.90
CA GLN A 527 27.84 11.37 7.17
C GLN A 527 27.68 12.55 8.15
N LYS A 528 26.44 12.99 8.37
CA LYS A 528 26.12 14.18 9.20
C LYS A 528 25.11 13.82 10.29
N ALA A 529 25.27 14.44 11.46
CA ALA A 529 24.35 14.27 12.60
C ALA A 529 23.61 15.59 12.92
N PHE A 530 22.31 15.50 13.16
CA PHE A 530 21.43 16.60 13.57
C PHE A 530 20.73 16.23 14.87
N GLY A 531 21.30 16.64 16.00
CA GLY A 531 20.83 16.23 17.31
C GLY A 531 20.94 14.70 17.47
N PRO A 532 19.86 13.98 17.83
CA PRO A 532 19.87 12.53 17.94
C PRO A 532 19.79 11.78 16.60
N VAL A 533 19.60 12.47 15.46
CA VAL A 533 19.46 11.82 14.13
C VAL A 533 20.80 11.82 13.39
N HIS A 534 21.23 10.66 12.92
CA HIS A 534 22.40 10.47 12.06
C HIS A 534 21.97 10.11 10.63
N PHE A 535 22.51 10.80 9.63
CA PHE A 535 22.30 10.52 8.20
C PHE A 535 23.59 10.01 7.57
N GLU A 536 23.56 8.79 7.07
CA GLU A 536 24.74 8.15 6.46
C GLU A 536 24.90 8.56 4.99
N ARG A 537 23.84 8.39 4.20
CA ARG A 537 23.81 8.70 2.76
C ARG A 537 22.39 9.02 2.26
N ILE A 538 22.32 9.66 1.10
CA ILE A 538 21.08 9.95 0.38
C ILE A 538 21.14 9.37 -1.03
N GLY A 539 20.09 8.69 -1.46
CA GLY A 539 19.94 8.09 -2.77
C GLY A 539 18.97 8.89 -3.64
N LEU A 540 19.29 9.04 -4.92
CA LEU A 540 18.43 9.66 -5.93
C LEU A 540 18.10 8.64 -7.00
N ASN A 541 16.82 8.48 -7.31
CA ASN A 541 16.34 7.62 -8.39
C ASN A 541 15.20 8.34 -9.15
N TYR A 542 15.05 8.06 -10.45
CA TYR A 542 13.93 8.52 -11.24
C TYR A 542 13.26 7.33 -11.91
N LYS A 543 12.05 7.00 -11.44
CA LYS A 543 11.22 5.90 -11.97
C LYS A 543 9.74 6.26 -11.87
N ASP A 544 8.93 5.67 -12.75
CA ASP A 544 7.47 5.88 -12.77
C ASP A 544 7.05 7.36 -12.88
N SER A 545 7.83 8.16 -13.61
CA SER A 545 7.67 9.63 -13.73
C SER A 545 7.80 10.41 -12.42
N LYS A 546 8.39 9.80 -11.38
CA LYS A 546 8.63 10.42 -10.07
C LYS A 546 10.12 10.45 -9.74
N ILE A 547 10.56 11.51 -9.07
CA ILE A 547 11.86 11.51 -8.42
C ILE A 547 11.71 10.87 -7.05
N TRP A 548 12.55 9.91 -6.75
CA TRP A 548 12.67 9.22 -5.47
C TRP A 548 13.92 9.67 -4.74
N PHE A 549 13.75 10.00 -3.47
CA PHE A 549 14.81 10.31 -2.52
C PHE A 549 14.80 9.23 -1.46
N LEU A 550 15.88 8.48 -1.35
CA LEU A 550 16.06 7.45 -0.34
C LEU A 550 16.99 7.99 0.74
N LEU A 551 16.64 7.80 2.01
CA LEU A 551 17.40 8.28 3.15
C LEU A 551 17.80 7.12 4.06
N ASP A 552 19.11 6.95 4.25
CA ASP A 552 19.64 6.04 5.26
C ASP A 552 19.89 6.84 6.54
N ALA A 553 19.01 6.66 7.53
CA ALA A 553 19.00 7.43 8.76
C ALA A 553 18.75 6.57 10.02
N GLU A 554 19.42 6.94 11.11
CA GLU A 554 19.27 6.34 12.44
C GLU A 554 19.01 7.43 13.49
N LEU A 555 18.15 7.18 14.46
CA LEU A 555 17.92 8.04 15.63
C LEU A 555 18.47 7.36 16.88
N SER A 556 19.48 7.94 17.54
CA SER A 556 20.07 7.39 18.76
C SER A 556 19.95 8.37 19.94
N LEU A 557 19.32 7.96 21.04
CA LEU A 557 19.10 8.78 22.24
C LEU A 557 19.12 7.91 23.51
N ALA A 558 20.06 8.19 24.43
CA ALA A 558 20.08 7.60 25.78
C ALA A 558 19.96 6.07 25.84
N GLY A 559 20.65 5.37 24.92
CA GLY A 559 20.63 3.90 24.83
C GLY A 559 19.49 3.33 23.98
N LEU A 560 18.55 4.17 23.49
CA LEU A 560 17.56 3.83 22.47
C LEU A 560 18.11 4.17 21.08
N SER A 561 18.06 3.22 20.16
CA SER A 561 18.36 3.39 18.73
C SER A 561 17.13 3.02 17.91
N ILE A 562 16.71 3.90 17.01
CA ILE A 562 15.64 3.65 16.03
C ILE A 562 16.24 3.73 14.64
N SER A 563 16.23 2.62 13.92
CA SER A 563 16.62 2.55 12.51
C SER A 563 15.39 2.59 11.62
N LEU A 564 15.49 3.28 10.49
CA LEU A 564 14.41 3.40 9.51
C LEU A 564 14.87 2.74 8.21
N ASP A 565 14.22 1.64 7.83
CA ASP A 565 14.53 0.91 6.59
C ASP A 565 13.64 1.38 5.44
N GLY A 566 14.27 1.59 4.28
CA GLY A 566 13.58 2.06 3.07
C GLY A 566 12.86 3.39 3.22
N LEU A 567 13.30 4.27 4.14
CA LEU A 567 12.76 5.62 4.28
C LEU A 567 12.96 6.36 2.96
N SER A 568 11.87 6.75 2.33
CA SER A 568 11.91 7.47 1.06
C SER A 568 10.83 8.52 0.95
N VAL A 569 11.08 9.50 0.10
CA VAL A 569 10.07 10.45 -0.36
C VAL A 569 10.11 10.47 -1.88
N ASN A 570 8.95 10.39 -2.52
CA ASN A 570 8.83 10.50 -3.95
C ASN A 570 7.89 11.64 -4.33
N SER A 571 8.15 12.30 -5.46
CA SER A 571 7.26 13.34 -5.99
C SER A 571 7.26 13.29 -7.52
N PRO A 572 6.09 13.46 -8.18
CA PRO A 572 6.05 13.76 -9.60
C PRO A 572 6.86 15.02 -9.94
N LEU A 573 7.43 15.07 -11.14
CA LEU A 573 8.14 16.26 -11.66
C LEU A 573 7.19 17.38 -12.11
N THR A 574 5.97 17.03 -12.51
CA THR A 574 4.95 17.96 -13.03
C THR A 574 4.24 18.73 -11.92
N ARG A 575 4.24 18.18 -10.70
CA ARG A 575 3.69 18.82 -9.51
C ARG A 575 4.44 18.31 -8.30
N ILE A 576 4.95 19.23 -7.48
CA ILE A 576 5.57 18.88 -6.20
C ILE A 576 4.47 18.43 -5.24
N ASP A 577 4.31 17.11 -5.12
CA ASP A 577 3.37 16.41 -4.24
C ASP A 577 4.12 15.27 -3.54
N PRO A 578 4.86 15.56 -2.45
CA PRO A 578 5.73 14.60 -1.82
C PRO A 578 4.92 13.50 -1.10
N GLN A 579 5.15 12.26 -1.50
CA GLN A 579 4.62 11.06 -0.89
C GLN A 579 5.74 10.37 -0.12
N PHE A 580 5.55 10.19 1.19
CA PHE A 580 6.51 9.53 2.06
C PHE A 580 6.21 8.04 2.12
N ASP A 581 7.26 7.22 2.06
CA ASP A 581 7.18 5.78 2.21
C ASP A 581 8.26 5.29 3.18
N LEU A 582 7.96 4.20 3.88
CA LEU A 582 8.84 3.60 4.85
C LEU A 582 8.61 2.09 4.81
N LYS A 583 9.68 1.34 4.57
CA LYS A 583 9.61 -0.12 4.52
C LYS A 583 9.65 -0.71 5.91
N GLY A 584 10.50 -0.23 6.81
CA GLY A 584 10.63 -0.84 8.13
C GLY A 584 11.13 0.07 9.23
N ILE A 585 10.96 -0.36 10.47
CA ILE A 585 11.44 0.32 11.67
C ILE A 585 12.12 -0.72 12.56
N GLY A 586 13.37 -0.50 12.90
CA GLY A 586 14.07 -1.23 13.97
C GLY A 586 14.14 -0.38 15.23
N ILE A 587 13.97 -1.00 16.40
CA ILE A 587 14.10 -0.40 17.72
C ILE A 587 15.09 -1.26 18.51
N ASP A 588 16.10 -0.66 19.09
CA ASP A 588 17.04 -1.28 20.01
C ASP A 588 17.16 -0.40 21.26
N TYR A 589 17.08 -0.98 22.45
CA TYR A 589 17.25 -0.27 23.70
C TYR A 589 18.11 -1.08 24.66
N LYS A 590 19.20 -0.48 25.15
CA LYS A 590 20.12 -1.12 26.10
C LYS A 590 20.34 -0.23 27.32
N SER A 591 20.07 -0.80 28.49
CA SER A 591 20.35 -0.16 29.79
C SER A 591 21.34 -1.02 30.59
N GLY A 592 22.63 -0.74 30.43
CA GLY A 592 23.72 -1.53 31.04
C GLY A 592 23.69 -3.00 30.61
N SER A 593 23.98 -3.92 31.54
CA SER A 593 23.87 -5.38 31.33
C SER A 593 22.52 -5.96 31.78
N ALA A 594 21.62 -5.14 32.32
CA ALA A 594 20.42 -5.60 33.03
C ALA A 594 19.18 -5.75 32.14
N LEU A 595 19.07 -4.95 31.07
CA LEU A 595 17.91 -4.97 30.17
C LEU A 595 18.32 -4.61 28.73
N GLU A 596 17.90 -5.48 27.80
CA GLU A 596 18.01 -5.30 26.36
C GLU A 596 16.61 -5.52 25.74
N ILE A 597 16.14 -4.57 24.93
CA ILE A 597 14.89 -4.66 24.17
C ILE A 597 15.23 -4.42 22.71
N GLY A 598 14.96 -5.40 21.85
CA GLY A 598 15.06 -5.25 20.41
C GLY A 598 13.69 -5.49 19.77
N ALA A 599 13.34 -4.73 18.74
CA ALA A 599 12.18 -5.01 17.91
C ALA A 599 12.46 -4.56 16.48
N ALA A 600 11.82 -5.20 15.51
CA ALA A 600 11.86 -4.74 14.13
C ALA A 600 10.51 -5.00 13.48
N PHE A 601 10.10 -4.10 12.60
CA PHE A 601 8.91 -4.20 11.77
C PHE A 601 9.29 -3.96 10.32
N LEU A 602 8.72 -4.74 9.40
CA LEU A 602 8.89 -4.60 7.97
C LEU A 602 7.54 -4.71 7.28
N ARG A 603 7.24 -3.76 6.41
CA ARG A 603 6.13 -3.75 5.48
C ARG A 603 6.58 -4.40 4.18
N THR A 604 5.87 -5.44 3.77
CA THR A 604 5.99 -6.12 2.50
C THR A 604 4.67 -6.02 1.75
N THR A 605 4.69 -6.29 0.44
CA THR A 605 3.50 -6.30 -0.40
C THR A 605 3.30 -7.69 -0.99
N GLY A 606 2.16 -8.30 -0.71
CA GLY A 606 1.72 -9.55 -1.31
C GLY A 606 0.72 -9.33 -2.44
N THR A 607 0.39 -10.40 -3.16
CA THR A 607 -0.66 -10.39 -4.19
C THR A 607 -1.59 -11.57 -3.95
N THR A 608 -2.91 -11.32 -3.95
CA THR A 608 -3.92 -12.37 -3.86
C THR A 608 -3.95 -13.20 -5.16
N PRO A 609 -4.53 -14.41 -5.15
CA PRO A 609 -4.73 -15.19 -6.37
C PRO A 609 -5.48 -14.45 -7.49
N ASP A 610 -6.32 -13.48 -7.13
CA ASP A 610 -7.12 -12.67 -8.06
C ASP A 610 -6.36 -11.44 -8.60
N GLY A 611 -5.11 -11.23 -8.16
CA GLY A 611 -4.24 -10.14 -8.63
C GLY A 611 -4.33 -8.85 -7.81
N GLU A 612 -5.09 -8.82 -6.71
CA GLU A 612 -5.14 -7.65 -5.82
C GLU A 612 -3.90 -7.60 -4.92
N THR A 613 -3.29 -6.43 -4.79
CA THR A 613 -2.14 -6.22 -3.90
C THR A 613 -2.60 -5.91 -2.48
N TYR A 614 -1.92 -6.47 -1.48
CA TYR A 614 -2.16 -6.16 -0.07
C TYR A 614 -0.85 -5.89 0.66
N ASP A 615 -0.92 -5.08 1.71
CA ASP A 615 0.21 -4.84 2.61
C ASP A 615 0.24 -5.90 3.71
N GLU A 616 1.44 -6.41 3.98
CA GLU A 616 1.75 -7.33 5.07
C GLU A 616 2.84 -6.70 5.96
N TYR A 617 2.63 -6.74 7.27
CA TYR A 617 3.47 -6.11 8.28
C TYR A 617 4.03 -7.20 9.17
N ASP A 618 5.25 -7.60 8.88
CA ASP A 618 5.97 -8.59 9.66
C ASP A 618 6.77 -7.93 10.79
N GLY A 619 6.90 -8.60 11.92
CA GLY A 619 7.64 -8.06 13.04
C GLY A 619 8.32 -9.12 13.90
N THR A 620 9.40 -8.69 14.55
CA THR A 620 10.14 -9.45 15.55
C THR A 620 10.32 -8.59 16.80
N ALA A 621 10.39 -9.22 17.98
CA ALA A 621 10.66 -8.54 19.24
C ALA A 621 11.46 -9.47 20.17
N VAL A 622 12.36 -8.90 20.96
CA VAL A 622 13.11 -9.59 22.00
C VAL A 622 13.21 -8.68 23.22
N ILE A 623 12.94 -9.24 24.40
CA ILE A 623 13.17 -8.61 25.69
C ILE A 623 14.07 -9.55 26.47
N LYS A 624 15.25 -9.09 26.85
CA LYS A 624 16.24 -9.85 27.60
C LYS A 624 16.55 -9.14 28.91
N ALA A 625 16.32 -9.85 30.01
CA ALA A 625 16.71 -9.46 31.36
C ALA A 625 17.80 -10.40 31.89
N GLU A 626 18.28 -10.18 33.11
CA GLU A 626 19.33 -11.02 33.71
C GLU A 626 18.95 -12.50 33.84
N THR A 627 17.66 -12.81 34.02
CA THR A 627 17.19 -14.16 34.35
C THR A 627 16.35 -14.81 33.26
N PHE A 628 15.84 -14.05 32.28
CA PHE A 628 15.00 -14.58 31.22
C PHE A 628 15.19 -13.80 29.91
N SER A 629 14.83 -14.43 28.81
CA SER A 629 14.58 -13.75 27.54
C SER A 629 13.23 -14.16 26.96
N LEU A 630 12.48 -13.20 26.44
CA LEU A 630 11.25 -13.40 25.70
C LEU A 630 11.48 -12.91 24.26
N SER A 631 11.44 -13.80 23.29
CA SER A 631 11.45 -13.43 21.87
C SER A 631 10.09 -13.70 21.24
N ALA A 632 9.75 -12.97 20.18
CA ALA A 632 8.52 -13.12 19.45
C ALA A 632 8.68 -12.77 17.98
N ILE A 633 7.94 -13.48 17.14
CA ILE A 633 7.75 -13.18 15.73
C ILE A 633 6.25 -13.10 15.44
N GLY A 634 5.85 -12.26 14.50
CA GLY A 634 4.46 -12.13 14.12
C GLY A 634 4.28 -11.40 12.79
N SER A 635 3.08 -11.46 12.26
CA SER A 635 2.72 -10.75 11.04
C SER A 635 1.25 -10.37 11.04
N TYR A 636 0.95 -9.22 10.45
CA TYR A 636 -0.40 -8.68 10.27
C TYR A 636 -0.63 -8.25 8.83
N ALA A 637 -1.77 -8.61 8.25
CA ALA A 637 -2.17 -8.17 6.91
C ALA A 637 -3.68 -7.96 6.86
N GLN A 638 -4.14 -7.10 5.94
CA GLN A 638 -5.55 -7.07 5.54
C GLN A 638 -5.68 -7.85 4.22
N TYR A 639 -6.12 -9.10 4.29
CA TYR A 639 -6.14 -10.05 3.18
C TYR A 639 -7.59 -10.36 2.77
N GLU A 640 -7.94 -10.17 1.49
CA GLU A 640 -9.30 -10.37 0.95
C GLU A 640 -10.39 -9.63 1.76
N GLY A 641 -10.08 -8.43 2.27
CA GLY A 641 -11.00 -7.65 3.12
C GLY A 641 -11.10 -8.12 4.57
N HIS A 642 -10.36 -9.16 4.98
CA HIS A 642 -10.35 -9.69 6.34
C HIS A 642 -9.00 -9.44 7.06
N PRO A 643 -8.99 -9.20 8.38
CA PRO A 643 -7.75 -9.14 9.13
C PRO A 643 -7.11 -10.54 9.21
N SER A 644 -5.82 -10.62 8.93
CA SER A 644 -4.97 -11.80 9.05
C SER A 644 -3.83 -11.49 10.01
N LEU A 645 -3.62 -12.34 11.01
CA LEU A 645 -2.62 -12.11 12.07
C LEU A 645 -2.03 -13.45 12.51
N PHE A 646 -0.73 -13.49 12.77
CA PHE A 646 -0.19 -14.48 13.70
C PHE A 646 0.83 -13.85 14.66
N ILE A 647 0.99 -14.50 15.80
CA ILE A 647 2.04 -14.21 16.78
C ILE A 647 2.55 -15.51 17.36
N TYR A 648 3.86 -15.61 17.54
CA TYR A 648 4.54 -16.71 18.21
C TYR A 648 5.62 -16.14 19.11
N ALA A 649 5.66 -16.59 20.37
CA ALA A 649 6.60 -16.12 21.37
C ALA A 649 7.29 -17.28 22.07
N VAL A 650 8.57 -17.10 22.40
CA VAL A 650 9.43 -18.05 23.11
C VAL A 650 9.95 -17.38 24.38
N LEU A 651 9.64 -17.96 25.52
CA LEU A 651 10.21 -17.62 26.82
C LEU A 651 11.35 -18.59 27.13
N ASP A 652 12.59 -18.10 27.15
CA ASP A 652 13.75 -18.79 27.71
C ASP A 652 13.89 -18.39 29.19
N TYR A 653 13.48 -19.29 30.07
CA TYR A 653 13.52 -19.14 31.52
C TYR A 653 13.55 -20.53 32.17
N PRO A 654 14.48 -20.81 33.10
CA PRO A 654 14.58 -22.13 33.74
C PRO A 654 13.39 -22.38 34.67
N LEU A 655 12.31 -22.97 34.12
CA LEU A 655 11.08 -23.30 34.83
C LEU A 655 11.24 -24.48 35.80
N GLY A 656 12.28 -25.31 35.62
CA GLY A 656 12.62 -26.40 36.53
C GLY A 656 12.15 -27.78 36.05
N GLY A 657 12.19 -28.78 36.95
CA GLY A 657 11.85 -30.17 36.65
C GLY A 657 12.93 -31.16 37.13
N PRO A 658 12.71 -32.47 37.00
CA PRO A 658 13.71 -33.48 37.31
C PRO A 658 14.87 -33.45 36.30
N SER A 659 16.02 -34.02 36.65
CA SER A 659 17.24 -33.97 35.81
C SER A 659 17.06 -34.58 34.42
N PHE A 660 16.17 -35.54 34.25
CA PHE A 660 15.89 -36.16 32.95
C PHE A 660 14.94 -35.35 32.06
N PHE A 661 14.26 -34.32 32.61
CA PHE A 661 13.31 -33.47 31.90
C PHE A 661 13.24 -32.09 32.57
N PHE A 662 14.34 -31.35 32.52
CA PHE A 662 14.43 -30.01 33.12
C PHE A 662 14.00 -28.96 32.09
N VAL A 663 12.86 -28.32 32.31
CA VAL A 663 12.29 -27.33 31.40
C VAL A 663 13.09 -26.02 31.50
N THR A 664 13.60 -25.57 30.37
CA THR A 664 14.41 -24.35 30.24
C THR A 664 13.68 -23.25 29.47
N GLY A 665 12.51 -23.56 28.89
CA GLY A 665 11.69 -22.55 28.23
C GLY A 665 10.38 -23.11 27.69
N VAL A 666 9.50 -22.21 27.31
CA VAL A 666 8.19 -22.51 26.70
C VAL A 666 7.96 -21.60 25.51
N ALA A 667 7.16 -22.06 24.56
CA ALA A 667 6.74 -21.26 23.43
C ALA A 667 5.23 -21.37 23.24
N ALA A 668 4.60 -20.32 22.74
CA ALA A 668 3.19 -20.29 22.42
C ALA A 668 2.94 -19.41 21.20
N GLY A 669 2.02 -19.82 20.34
CA GLY A 669 1.60 -19.01 19.21
C GLY A 669 0.18 -19.29 18.75
N PHE A 670 -0.34 -18.34 18.00
CA PHE A 670 -1.69 -18.33 17.46
C PHE A 670 -1.68 -17.64 16.10
N GLY A 671 -2.43 -18.18 15.15
CA GLY A 671 -2.71 -17.55 13.86
C GLY A 671 -4.20 -17.52 13.55
N TYR A 672 -4.66 -16.42 12.97
CA TYR A 672 -6.03 -16.17 12.53
C TYR A 672 -6.04 -15.68 11.09
N ASN A 673 -6.86 -16.33 10.24
CA ASN A 673 -6.78 -16.21 8.78
C ASN A 673 -5.35 -16.40 8.28
N ARG A 674 -4.67 -17.42 8.83
CA ARG A 674 -3.28 -17.78 8.56
C ARG A 674 -3.17 -19.29 8.45
N ALA A 675 -2.64 -19.78 7.34
CA ALA A 675 -2.31 -21.18 7.19
C ALA A 675 -0.99 -21.49 7.89
N LEU A 676 -0.83 -22.71 8.41
CA LEU A 676 0.43 -23.21 8.93
C LEU A 676 0.90 -24.41 8.09
N LYS A 677 1.83 -24.16 7.17
CA LYS A 677 2.38 -25.19 6.29
C LYS A 677 3.50 -25.94 7.00
N MET A 678 3.33 -27.26 7.17
CA MET A 678 4.31 -28.08 7.87
C MET A 678 5.55 -28.39 7.01
N PRO A 679 6.77 -28.27 7.55
CA PRO A 679 8.01 -28.55 6.80
C PRO A 679 8.19 -30.05 6.54
N THR A 680 9.04 -30.41 5.58
CA THR A 680 9.57 -31.78 5.47
C THR A 680 10.55 -32.06 6.62
N ILE A 681 10.84 -33.34 6.91
CA ILE A 681 11.66 -33.74 8.07
C ILE A 681 13.07 -33.11 8.06
N ASP A 682 13.65 -32.93 6.88
CA ASP A 682 14.96 -32.32 6.65
C ASP A 682 14.98 -30.80 6.89
N LYS A 683 13.81 -30.14 6.84
CA LYS A 683 13.65 -28.70 7.08
C LYS A 683 13.13 -28.35 8.48
N VAL A 684 12.94 -29.34 9.37
CA VAL A 684 12.44 -29.08 10.74
C VAL A 684 13.38 -28.18 11.53
N ALA A 685 14.70 -28.35 11.39
CA ALA A 685 15.68 -27.54 12.11
C ALA A 685 15.68 -26.06 11.69
N THR A 686 15.25 -25.76 10.47
CA THR A 686 15.18 -24.40 9.88
C THR A 686 13.74 -23.92 9.73
N PHE A 687 12.78 -24.58 10.40
CA PHE A 687 11.39 -24.17 10.39
C PHE A 687 11.23 -22.98 11.34
N PRO A 688 10.59 -21.86 10.94
CA PRO A 688 10.63 -20.60 11.70
C PRO A 688 10.28 -20.74 13.19
N LEU A 689 9.24 -21.52 13.53
CA LEU A 689 8.82 -21.66 14.94
C LEU A 689 9.81 -22.51 15.76
N VAL A 690 10.51 -23.46 15.13
CA VAL A 690 11.54 -24.29 15.78
C VAL A 690 12.85 -23.53 15.87
N GLU A 691 13.25 -22.85 14.78
CA GLU A 691 14.47 -22.05 14.71
C GLU A 691 14.45 -20.91 15.72
N GLU A 692 13.34 -20.16 15.82
CA GLU A 692 13.17 -19.09 16.81
C GLU A 692 13.27 -19.61 18.26
N ALA A 693 12.87 -20.85 18.52
CA ALA A 693 12.94 -21.42 19.87
C ALA A 693 14.32 -21.99 20.23
N VAL A 694 15.05 -22.51 19.25
CA VAL A 694 16.37 -23.13 19.44
C VAL A 694 17.49 -22.09 19.34
N ASN A 695 17.40 -21.20 18.35
CA ASN A 695 18.37 -20.15 18.02
C ASN A 695 17.65 -18.80 17.86
N PRO A 696 17.10 -18.22 18.95
CA PRO A 696 16.40 -16.94 18.87
C PRO A 696 17.33 -15.86 18.30
N ASN A 697 16.80 -15.07 17.37
CA ASN A 697 17.56 -14.02 16.71
C ASN A 697 18.02 -12.97 17.72
N GLN A 698 19.34 -12.77 17.80
CA GLN A 698 19.89 -11.65 18.57
C GLN A 698 19.81 -10.39 17.72
N SER A 699 18.75 -9.61 17.91
CA SER A 699 18.67 -8.27 17.33
C SER A 699 19.80 -7.43 17.91
N THR A 700 20.83 -7.16 17.10
CA THR A 700 22.01 -6.38 17.49
C THR A 700 22.15 -5.21 16.53
N GLY A 701 21.37 -4.14 16.71
CA GLY A 701 21.18 -2.92 15.88
C GLY A 701 22.16 -2.53 14.74
N SER A 702 22.58 -3.44 13.86
CA SER A 702 23.55 -3.24 12.78
C SER A 702 22.94 -3.57 11.42
N GLN A 703 23.49 -3.03 10.33
CA GLN A 703 23.00 -3.23 8.95
C GLN A 703 22.89 -4.72 8.54
N ASP A 704 23.70 -5.63 9.10
CA ASP A 704 23.60 -7.09 8.89
C ASP A 704 22.25 -7.68 9.38
N ASN A 705 21.49 -6.97 10.22
CA ASN A 705 20.20 -7.44 10.72
C ASN A 705 19.07 -7.26 9.71
N ALA A 706 19.13 -6.27 8.82
CA ALA A 706 18.05 -6.06 7.84
C ALA A 706 17.98 -7.22 6.84
N GLU A 707 19.14 -7.71 6.37
CA GLU A 707 19.21 -8.89 5.50
C GLU A 707 18.80 -10.18 6.23
N LYS A 708 19.27 -10.38 7.48
CA LYS A 708 18.85 -11.53 8.30
C LYS A 708 17.36 -11.51 8.61
N LEU A 709 16.82 -10.35 8.96
CA LEU A 709 15.38 -10.16 9.16
C LEU A 709 14.63 -10.47 7.88
N THR A 710 15.03 -9.90 6.74
CA THR A 710 14.41 -10.19 5.44
C THR A 710 14.43 -11.69 5.11
N GLN A 711 15.52 -12.39 5.41
CA GLN A 711 15.60 -13.85 5.23
C GLN A 711 14.64 -14.63 6.15
N GLU A 712 14.56 -14.27 7.42
CA GLU A 712 13.59 -14.85 8.37
C GLU A 712 12.14 -14.59 7.97
N LEU A 713 11.86 -13.37 7.50
CA LEU A 713 10.54 -12.96 7.03
C LEU A 713 10.12 -13.70 5.74
N ASN A 714 11.04 -13.95 4.82
CA ASN A 714 10.76 -14.80 3.65
C ASN A 714 10.32 -16.22 4.06
N LYS A 715 10.90 -16.77 5.13
CA LYS A 715 10.46 -18.08 5.66
C LYS A 715 9.06 -18.00 6.28
N ILE A 716 8.72 -16.89 6.95
CA ILE A 716 7.37 -16.64 7.47
C ILE A 716 6.35 -16.65 6.33
N HIS A 717 6.64 -15.96 5.22
CA HIS A 717 5.74 -15.93 4.06
C HIS A 717 5.60 -17.32 3.41
N GLU A 718 6.67 -18.12 3.36
CA GLU A 718 6.61 -19.50 2.85
C GLU A 718 5.72 -20.41 3.71
N TYR A 719 5.92 -20.38 5.05
CA TYR A 719 5.34 -21.35 5.98
C TYR A 719 4.05 -20.90 6.67
N ILE A 720 3.84 -19.60 6.84
CA ILE A 720 2.72 -19.02 7.59
C ILE A 720 1.97 -17.94 6.77
N PRO A 721 1.56 -18.22 5.51
CA PRO A 721 0.92 -17.21 4.67
C PRO A 721 -0.51 -16.87 5.14
N PRO A 722 -1.02 -15.69 4.76
CA PRO A 722 -2.44 -15.36 4.89
C PRO A 722 -3.33 -16.38 4.16
N GLU A 723 -4.39 -16.86 4.82
CA GLU A 723 -5.41 -17.71 4.21
C GLU A 723 -6.74 -17.58 4.97
N THR A 724 -7.76 -17.04 4.32
CA THR A 724 -9.07 -16.78 4.92
C THR A 724 -9.71 -18.08 5.43
N GLY A 725 -10.13 -18.07 6.71
CA GLY A 725 -10.81 -19.20 7.37
C GLY A 725 -9.88 -20.23 8.03
N GLU A 726 -8.56 -20.11 7.88
CA GLU A 726 -7.57 -20.95 8.59
C GLU A 726 -7.13 -20.33 9.92
N ILE A 727 -7.00 -21.16 10.95
CA ILE A 727 -6.61 -20.79 12.31
C ILE A 727 -5.62 -21.85 12.80
N PHE A 728 -4.56 -21.45 13.51
CA PHE A 728 -3.69 -22.42 14.18
C PHE A 728 -3.33 -22.01 15.60
N LEU A 729 -3.00 -23.02 16.40
CA LEU A 729 -2.42 -22.91 17.74
C LEU A 729 -1.09 -23.67 17.75
N ALA A 730 -0.10 -23.11 18.44
CA ALA A 730 1.22 -23.72 18.61
C ALA A 730 1.66 -23.62 20.07
N VAL A 731 2.16 -24.71 20.64
CA VAL A 731 2.68 -24.79 22.01
C VAL A 731 3.99 -25.56 22.00
N GLY A 732 5.06 -24.94 22.47
CA GLY A 732 6.40 -25.52 22.50
C GLY A 732 6.97 -25.62 23.90
N VAL A 733 7.84 -26.62 24.11
CA VAL A 733 8.61 -26.80 25.34
C VAL A 733 10.07 -27.01 24.99
N LYS A 734 10.94 -26.22 25.61
CA LYS A 734 12.39 -26.37 25.57
C LYS A 734 12.83 -27.02 26.88
N PHE A 735 13.57 -28.13 26.79
CA PHE A 735 14.01 -28.87 27.95
C PHE A 735 15.38 -29.51 27.71
N THR A 736 16.09 -29.77 28.79
CA THR A 736 17.35 -30.51 28.77
C THR A 736 17.25 -31.79 29.59
N SER A 737 17.83 -32.87 29.08
CA SER A 737 17.96 -34.15 29.77
C SER A 737 19.40 -34.35 30.20
N PHE A 738 19.61 -34.41 31.51
CA PHE A 738 20.90 -34.56 32.20
C PHE A 738 21.97 -33.50 31.85
N LYS A 739 21.58 -32.37 31.24
CA LYS A 739 22.48 -31.36 30.64
C LYS A 739 23.38 -31.92 29.53
N ILE A 740 22.97 -33.02 28.91
CA ILE A 740 23.70 -33.68 27.81
C ILE A 740 22.89 -33.61 26.51
N ILE A 741 21.56 -33.60 26.62
CA ILE A 741 20.65 -33.57 25.47
C ILE A 741 19.73 -32.36 25.61
N ASP A 742 19.90 -31.39 24.72
CA ASP A 742 19.03 -30.22 24.63
C ASP A 742 17.95 -30.48 23.59
N SER A 743 16.69 -30.29 23.96
CA SER A 743 15.54 -30.61 23.12
C SER A 743 14.53 -29.47 23.07
N PHE A 744 13.93 -29.30 21.90
CA PHE A 744 12.74 -28.49 21.70
C PHE A 744 11.66 -29.35 21.05
N ALA A 745 10.43 -29.29 21.58
CA ALA A 745 9.26 -29.97 21.02
C ALA A 745 8.11 -28.97 20.86
N LEU A 746 7.50 -28.93 19.68
CA LEU A 746 6.43 -28.02 19.27
C LEU A 746 5.20 -28.82 18.84
N LEU A 747 4.13 -28.73 19.61
CA LEU A 747 2.81 -29.21 19.24
C LEU A 747 2.06 -28.09 18.50
N SER A 748 1.53 -28.37 17.32
CA SER A 748 0.71 -27.42 16.55
C SER A 748 -0.60 -28.04 16.10
N ILE A 749 -1.67 -27.27 16.17
CA ILE A 749 -3.03 -27.66 15.79
C ILE A 749 -3.55 -26.64 14.79
N ALA A 750 -3.98 -27.09 13.61
CA ALA A 750 -4.63 -26.25 12.60
C ALA A 750 -6.12 -26.59 12.50
N PHE A 751 -6.94 -25.56 12.33
CA PHE A 751 -8.40 -25.58 12.18
C PHE A 751 -8.80 -24.69 11.01
N GLY A 752 -9.90 -24.98 10.34
CA GLY A 752 -10.37 -24.20 9.19
C GLY A 752 -10.92 -25.11 8.12
N LYS A 753 -10.26 -25.17 6.96
CA LYS A 753 -10.65 -26.08 5.86
C LYS A 753 -10.36 -27.52 6.20
N ARG A 754 -9.31 -27.79 7.00
CA ARG A 754 -8.96 -29.12 7.49
C ARG A 754 -8.40 -29.09 8.90
N PHE A 755 -8.70 -30.12 9.69
CA PHE A 755 -8.07 -30.33 10.98
C PHE A 755 -6.73 -31.05 10.80
N GLU A 756 -5.67 -30.50 11.38
CA GLU A 756 -4.31 -31.06 11.32
C GLU A 756 -3.64 -30.98 12.70
N LEU A 757 -3.10 -32.08 13.21
CA LEU A 757 -2.32 -32.11 14.46
C LEU A 757 -0.89 -32.53 14.15
N ASN A 758 0.09 -31.72 14.54
CA ASN A 758 1.50 -31.99 14.30
C ASN A 758 2.35 -31.83 15.55
N LEU A 759 3.40 -32.64 15.66
CA LEU A 759 4.46 -32.51 16.65
C LEU A 759 5.80 -32.43 15.93
N LEU A 760 6.49 -31.30 16.05
CA LEU A 760 7.84 -31.10 15.54
C LEU A 760 8.83 -31.12 16.71
N GLY A 761 10.03 -31.62 16.48
CA GLY A 761 11.05 -31.59 17.53
C GLY A 761 12.46 -31.61 16.99
N LEU A 762 13.38 -31.06 17.78
CA LEU A 762 14.82 -31.10 17.55
C LEU A 762 15.51 -31.46 18.86
N SER A 763 16.31 -32.52 18.85
CA SER A 763 17.10 -32.96 20.01
C SER A 763 18.57 -33.03 19.64
N THR A 764 19.42 -32.37 20.41
CA THR A 764 20.88 -32.30 20.19
C THR A 764 21.62 -32.87 21.39
N LEU A 765 22.39 -33.93 21.17
CA LEU A 765 23.33 -34.50 22.13
C LEU A 765 24.73 -33.99 21.83
N ILE A 766 25.42 -33.49 22.85
CA ILE A 766 26.84 -33.10 22.78
C ILE A 766 27.62 -33.89 23.84
N ALA A 767 28.65 -34.63 23.42
CA ALA A 767 29.45 -35.46 24.33
C ALA A 767 30.97 -35.31 24.06
N PRO A 768 31.79 -34.97 25.08
CA PRO A 768 31.39 -34.42 26.38
C PRO A 768 30.81 -32.99 26.24
N PRO A 769 29.91 -32.54 27.13
CA PRO A 769 29.24 -31.23 27.04
C PRO A 769 30.14 -30.03 27.45
N GLU A 770 31.46 -30.10 27.20
CA GLU A 770 32.42 -29.09 27.63
C GLU A 770 32.52 -27.91 26.65
N ALA A 771 32.12 -26.72 27.11
CA ALA A 771 32.24 -25.48 26.34
C ALA A 771 33.71 -25.19 25.95
N GLY A 772 33.94 -24.83 24.69
CA GLY A 772 35.27 -24.44 24.18
C GLY A 772 36.19 -25.58 23.74
N LYS A 773 35.76 -26.84 23.87
CA LYS A 773 36.46 -28.01 23.28
C LYS A 773 35.68 -28.54 22.09
N THR A 774 36.38 -29.20 21.15
CA THR A 774 35.71 -29.91 20.06
C THR A 774 35.02 -31.16 20.64
N PRO A 775 33.69 -31.32 20.50
CA PRO A 775 33.00 -32.51 21.00
C PRO A 775 33.53 -33.79 20.34
N LEU A 776 33.49 -34.90 21.09
CA LEU A 776 33.76 -36.23 20.52
C LEU A 776 32.58 -36.69 19.68
N ALA A 777 31.36 -36.35 20.08
CA ALA A 777 30.16 -36.63 19.33
C ALA A 777 29.18 -35.45 19.43
N GLU A 778 28.54 -35.17 18.31
CA GLU A 778 27.40 -34.28 18.20
C GLU A 778 26.33 -35.06 17.44
N ILE A 779 25.15 -35.26 18.03
CA ILE A 779 24.07 -36.01 17.40
C ILE A 779 22.83 -35.14 17.45
N GLN A 780 22.35 -34.72 16.29
CA GLN A 780 21.17 -33.87 16.18
C GLN A 780 20.08 -34.60 15.40
N LEU A 781 18.95 -34.84 16.07
CA LEU A 781 17.81 -35.58 15.56
C LEU A 781 16.61 -34.65 15.38
N ALA A 782 16.12 -34.54 14.15
CA ALA A 782 14.83 -33.91 13.85
C ALA A 782 13.71 -34.94 13.97
N ILE A 783 12.54 -34.52 14.47
CA ILE A 783 11.34 -35.35 14.66
C ILE A 783 10.13 -34.61 14.07
N LYS A 784 9.26 -35.34 13.37
CA LYS A 784 7.96 -34.86 12.88
C LYS A 784 6.91 -35.96 13.04
N ALA A 785 5.81 -35.67 13.73
CA ALA A 785 4.60 -36.48 13.69
C ALA A 785 3.44 -35.65 13.15
N SER A 786 2.57 -36.26 12.35
CA SER A 786 1.44 -35.62 11.69
C SER A 786 0.23 -36.54 11.73
N PHE A 787 -0.90 -36.03 12.20
CA PHE A 787 -2.19 -36.70 12.23
C PHE A 787 -3.22 -35.88 11.44
N LEU A 788 -3.68 -36.46 10.32
CA LEU A 788 -4.59 -35.85 9.35
C LEU A 788 -5.82 -36.73 9.16
N PRO A 789 -6.86 -36.60 10.02
CA PRO A 789 -8.00 -37.50 10.02
C PRO A 789 -8.88 -37.36 8.77
N ALA A 790 -9.01 -36.17 8.19
CA ALA A 790 -9.84 -35.93 7.00
C ALA A 790 -9.38 -36.71 5.76
N VAL A 791 -8.08 -37.06 5.68
CA VAL A 791 -7.49 -37.88 4.60
C VAL A 791 -7.06 -39.26 5.10
N GLY A 792 -7.30 -39.57 6.38
CA GLY A 792 -7.02 -40.90 6.92
C GLY A 792 -5.54 -41.23 7.10
N PHE A 793 -4.72 -40.33 7.65
CA PHE A 793 -3.27 -40.53 7.76
C PHE A 793 -2.68 -40.21 9.15
N LEU A 794 -1.80 -41.08 9.63
CA LEU A 794 -0.89 -40.84 10.75
C LEU A 794 0.54 -41.18 10.33
N GLY A 795 1.45 -40.23 10.48
CA GLY A 795 2.86 -40.43 10.15
C GLY A 795 3.77 -39.90 11.24
N ILE A 796 4.80 -40.68 11.60
CA ILE A 796 5.87 -40.29 12.52
C ILE A 796 7.19 -40.47 11.79
N ARG A 797 8.07 -39.48 11.83
CA ARG A 797 9.40 -39.50 11.22
C ARG A 797 10.44 -38.95 12.17
N ALA A 798 11.64 -39.48 12.06
CA ALA A 798 12.83 -38.87 12.65
C ALA A 798 14.01 -38.97 11.67
N GLN A 799 14.93 -38.01 11.70
CA GLN A 799 16.09 -38.01 10.81
C GLN A 799 17.28 -37.28 11.45
N LEU A 800 18.48 -37.86 11.31
CA LEU A 800 19.72 -37.19 11.70
C LEU A 800 20.04 -36.03 10.76
N THR A 801 20.43 -34.88 11.32
CA THR A 801 20.82 -33.72 10.53
C THR A 801 22.30 -33.81 10.11
N PRO A 802 22.75 -33.02 9.11
CA PRO A 802 24.15 -32.99 8.69
C PRO A 802 25.17 -32.60 9.79
N ASN A 803 24.71 -32.03 10.90
CA ASN A 803 25.54 -31.70 12.06
C ASN A 803 25.96 -32.95 12.85
N SER A 804 25.37 -34.12 12.57
CA SER A 804 25.61 -35.33 13.33
C SER A 804 26.94 -36.01 12.97
N TYR A 805 27.84 -36.18 13.94
CA TYR A 805 29.11 -36.90 13.80
C TYR A 805 29.52 -37.62 15.09
N ILE A 806 30.42 -38.59 14.97
CA ILE A 806 31.03 -39.30 16.10
C ILE A 806 32.53 -39.48 15.89
N LEU A 807 33.34 -39.39 16.95
CA LEU A 807 34.82 -39.46 16.95
C LEU A 807 35.53 -38.31 16.22
N SER A 808 35.00 -37.84 15.10
CA SER A 808 35.58 -36.79 14.26
C SER A 808 34.47 -36.13 13.43
N LYS A 809 34.58 -34.82 13.18
CA LYS A 809 33.68 -34.09 12.26
C LYS A 809 33.70 -34.64 10.82
N LYS A 810 34.70 -35.46 10.46
CA LYS A 810 34.79 -36.16 9.18
C LYS A 810 34.07 -37.53 9.16
N CYS A 811 33.56 -37.97 10.30
CA CYS A 811 32.79 -39.21 10.46
C CYS A 811 31.31 -38.86 10.63
N HIS A 812 30.68 -38.49 9.52
CA HIS A 812 29.29 -38.04 9.49
C HIS A 812 28.34 -39.21 9.70
N LEU A 813 27.35 -39.02 10.56
CA LEU A 813 26.27 -39.97 10.78
C LEU A 813 25.11 -39.68 9.83
N THR A 814 24.43 -40.73 9.39
CA THR A 814 23.18 -40.66 8.64
C THR A 814 22.17 -41.64 9.20
N GLY A 815 20.89 -41.37 9.02
CA GLY A 815 19.85 -42.23 9.53
C GLY A 815 18.48 -41.58 9.54
N GLY A 816 17.47 -42.35 9.16
CA GLY A 816 16.09 -41.94 9.25
C GLY A 816 15.18 -43.06 9.73
N PHE A 817 14.08 -42.65 10.33
CA PHE A 817 13.01 -43.47 10.86
C PHE A 817 11.69 -42.98 10.27
N ALA A 818 10.78 -43.90 9.97
CA ALA A 818 9.39 -43.57 9.72
C ALA A 818 8.44 -44.68 10.18
N PHE A 819 7.29 -44.27 10.73
CA PHE A 819 6.12 -45.10 10.94
C PHE A 819 4.90 -44.42 10.34
N TYR A 820 4.34 -44.97 9.26
CA TYR A 820 3.14 -44.46 8.59
C TYR A 820 2.01 -45.48 8.68
N THR A 821 0.78 -45.00 8.87
CA THR A 821 -0.43 -45.83 8.77
C THR A 821 -1.57 -45.01 8.16
N TRP A 822 -2.43 -45.71 7.41
CA TRP A 822 -3.58 -45.13 6.72
C TRP A 822 -4.88 -45.77 7.20
N PHE A 823 -5.89 -44.94 7.43
CA PHE A 823 -7.21 -45.33 7.90
C PHE A 823 -8.31 -44.67 7.03
N SER A 824 -9.57 -45.06 7.19
CA SER A 824 -10.68 -44.44 6.45
C SER A 824 -10.66 -42.90 6.61
N PRO A 825 -10.81 -42.11 5.52
CA PRO A 825 -11.25 -42.49 4.18
C PRO A 825 -10.12 -42.67 3.13
N SER A 826 -8.88 -42.93 3.55
CA SER A 826 -7.74 -43.10 2.64
C SER A 826 -7.94 -44.27 1.65
N GLU A 827 -7.46 -44.12 0.40
CA GLU A 827 -7.40 -45.22 -0.58
C GLU A 827 -6.46 -46.36 -0.15
N HIS A 828 -5.58 -46.10 0.83
CA HIS A 828 -4.65 -47.05 1.42
C HIS A 828 -5.12 -47.53 2.82
N GLU A 829 -6.39 -47.37 3.17
CA GLU A 829 -6.94 -47.82 4.45
C GLU A 829 -6.49 -49.25 4.81
N GLY A 830 -5.97 -49.40 6.04
CA GLY A 830 -5.50 -50.68 6.59
C GLY A 830 -4.02 -50.96 6.33
N ASP A 831 -3.33 -50.14 5.54
CA ASP A 831 -1.89 -50.26 5.29
C ASP A 831 -1.06 -49.58 6.41
N PHE A 832 0.15 -50.08 6.61
CA PHE A 832 1.14 -49.51 7.51
C PHE A 832 2.57 -49.88 7.11
N VAL A 833 3.52 -49.05 7.52
CA VAL A 833 4.94 -49.31 7.37
C VAL A 833 5.72 -48.74 8.53
N LEU A 834 6.65 -49.54 9.05
CA LEU A 834 7.68 -49.11 10.00
C LEU A 834 9.03 -49.33 9.34
N THR A 835 9.86 -48.29 9.22
CA THR A 835 11.19 -48.40 8.62
C THR A 835 12.22 -47.60 9.39
N LEU A 836 13.40 -48.18 9.55
CA LEU A 836 14.62 -47.54 10.01
C LEU A 836 15.67 -47.75 8.93
N GLY A 837 16.24 -46.69 8.38
CA GLY A 837 17.24 -46.85 7.32
C GLY A 837 16.69 -47.34 5.98
N GLY A 838 15.37 -47.41 5.77
CA GLY A 838 14.77 -47.78 4.49
C GLY A 838 14.52 -49.27 4.33
N TYR A 839 14.56 -49.75 3.09
CA TYR A 839 14.03 -51.08 2.71
C TYR A 839 15.12 -51.99 2.13
N HIS A 840 14.77 -53.26 1.92
CA HIS A 840 15.60 -54.22 1.22
C HIS A 840 15.87 -53.76 -0.24
N PRO A 841 17.10 -53.88 -0.79
CA PRO A 841 17.42 -53.39 -2.14
C PRO A 841 16.55 -53.95 -3.28
N LYS A 842 16.06 -55.19 -3.13
CA LYS A 842 15.15 -55.87 -4.08
C LYS A 842 13.65 -55.61 -3.85
N PHE A 843 13.28 -54.86 -2.80
CA PHE A 843 11.88 -54.54 -2.51
C PHE A 843 11.42 -53.35 -3.34
N LYS A 844 10.32 -53.51 -4.09
CA LYS A 844 9.66 -52.43 -4.83
C LYS A 844 8.81 -51.61 -3.88
N VAL A 845 9.42 -50.55 -3.34
CA VAL A 845 8.77 -49.64 -2.38
C VAL A 845 7.51 -49.03 -3.00
N PRO A 846 6.32 -49.22 -2.40
CA PRO A 846 5.09 -48.55 -2.82
C PRO A 846 5.24 -47.02 -2.83
N ALA A 847 4.51 -46.33 -3.71
CA ALA A 847 4.67 -44.89 -3.92
C ALA A 847 4.31 -44.05 -2.67
N HIS A 848 3.33 -44.49 -1.88
CA HIS A 848 2.89 -43.84 -0.64
C HIS A 848 3.80 -44.11 0.56
N TYR A 849 4.74 -45.04 0.46
CA TYR A 849 5.68 -45.36 1.54
C TYR A 849 6.79 -44.29 1.67
N PRO A 850 7.23 -43.96 2.90
CA PRO A 850 8.23 -42.93 3.13
C PRO A 850 9.61 -43.38 2.69
N LYS A 851 10.37 -42.49 2.05
CA LYS A 851 11.80 -42.68 1.80
C LYS A 851 12.60 -42.07 2.95
N VAL A 852 13.43 -42.89 3.60
CA VAL A 852 14.31 -42.47 4.71
C VAL A 852 15.77 -42.83 4.40
N PRO A 853 16.74 -42.00 4.82
CA PRO A 853 18.16 -42.30 4.62
C PRO A 853 18.60 -43.51 5.45
N ARG A 854 19.57 -44.29 4.93
CA ARG A 854 20.15 -45.45 5.62
C ARG A 854 20.66 -45.07 7.01
N LEU A 855 20.53 -45.97 7.99
CA LEU A 855 21.24 -45.83 9.26
C LEU A 855 22.72 -46.11 9.00
N GLY A 856 23.64 -45.19 9.26
CA GLY A 856 25.02 -45.41 8.88
C GLY A 856 25.97 -44.29 9.24
N PHE A 857 27.22 -44.46 8.79
CA PHE A 857 28.24 -43.43 8.88
C PHE A 857 29.13 -43.42 7.64
N ASN A 858 29.73 -42.27 7.36
CA ASN A 858 30.76 -42.11 6.35
C ASN A 858 31.96 -41.37 6.96
N TRP A 859 33.13 -42.00 6.96
CA TRP A 859 34.32 -41.53 7.64
C TRP A 859 35.54 -41.47 6.72
N GLN A 860 35.93 -40.24 6.38
CA GLN A 860 37.24 -39.96 5.80
C GLN A 860 38.29 -39.90 6.91
N VAL A 861 38.96 -41.02 7.17
CA VAL A 861 39.94 -41.16 8.26
C VAL A 861 41.16 -40.27 7.99
N ASN A 862 41.70 -40.32 6.77
CA ASN A 862 42.77 -39.46 6.25
C ASN A 862 42.61 -39.33 4.71
N SER A 863 43.57 -38.74 3.99
CA SER A 863 43.46 -38.57 2.52
C SER A 863 43.43 -39.87 1.71
N GLU A 864 43.77 -41.01 2.33
CA GLU A 864 43.93 -42.30 1.66
C GLU A 864 42.87 -43.32 2.08
N ILE A 865 42.33 -43.24 3.31
CA ILE A 865 41.36 -44.21 3.87
C ILE A 865 39.96 -43.59 3.99
N ASN A 866 38.98 -44.26 3.40
CA ASN A 866 37.56 -43.97 3.57
C ASN A 866 36.80 -45.23 4.03
N ILE A 867 36.00 -45.10 5.09
CA ILE A 867 35.17 -46.18 5.65
C ILE A 867 33.71 -45.71 5.65
N LYS A 868 32.82 -46.49 5.04
CA LYS A 868 31.38 -46.26 5.10
C LYS A 868 30.66 -47.53 5.57
N ALA A 869 29.62 -47.36 6.36
CA ALA A 869 28.73 -48.45 6.73
C ALA A 869 27.29 -47.97 6.70
N ASP A 870 26.38 -48.86 6.33
CA ASP A 870 24.94 -48.61 6.31
C ASP A 870 24.15 -49.82 6.77
N ALA A 871 22.94 -49.59 7.26
CA ALA A 871 22.01 -50.59 7.73
C ALA A 871 20.56 -50.14 7.54
N TYR A 872 19.66 -51.10 7.52
CA TYR A 872 18.23 -50.87 7.42
C TYR A 872 17.40 -51.96 8.10
N PHE A 873 16.16 -51.60 8.40
CA PHE A 873 15.09 -52.44 8.91
C PHE A 873 13.77 -51.92 8.36
N ALA A 874 12.89 -52.81 7.91
CA ALA A 874 11.51 -52.45 7.54
C ALA A 874 10.53 -53.55 7.94
N LEU A 875 9.35 -53.15 8.38
CA LEU A 875 8.20 -54.00 8.64
C LEU A 875 7.01 -53.45 7.86
N THR A 876 6.38 -54.31 7.06
CA THR A 876 5.27 -54.01 6.15
C THR A 876 4.17 -55.06 6.30
N ALA A 877 3.04 -54.90 5.59
CA ALA A 877 1.97 -55.89 5.59
C ALA A 877 2.41 -57.28 5.05
N SER A 878 3.47 -57.37 4.24
CA SER A 878 3.90 -58.60 3.58
C SER A 878 5.14 -59.26 4.22
N ALA A 879 6.09 -58.47 4.72
CA ALA A 879 7.36 -58.98 5.23
C ALA A 879 8.07 -58.05 6.22
N LEU A 880 8.97 -58.65 6.99
CA LEU A 880 10.04 -58.01 7.74
C LEU A 880 11.33 -58.09 6.94
N MET A 881 12.11 -57.01 6.92
CA MET A 881 13.35 -56.88 6.18
C MET A 881 14.40 -56.27 7.08
N ALA A 882 15.65 -56.73 6.96
CA ALA A 882 16.78 -56.11 7.63
C ALA A 882 18.05 -56.31 6.80
N GLY A 883 19.04 -55.46 6.97
CA GLY A 883 20.33 -55.66 6.31
C GLY A 883 21.34 -54.59 6.67
N GLY A 884 22.59 -54.80 6.24
CA GLY A 884 23.66 -53.85 6.43
C GLY A 884 24.90 -54.15 5.62
N HIS A 885 25.65 -53.09 5.34
CA HIS A 885 26.82 -53.08 4.47
C HIS A 885 27.96 -52.31 5.14
N LEU A 886 29.18 -52.76 4.92
CA LEU A 886 30.41 -52.10 5.34
C LEU A 886 31.36 -52.10 4.14
N GLU A 887 31.91 -50.94 3.81
CA GLU A 887 32.94 -50.78 2.79
C GLU A 887 34.08 -49.93 3.33
N ALA A 888 35.29 -50.47 3.29
CA ALA A 888 36.52 -49.76 3.59
C ALA A 888 37.38 -49.71 2.31
N THR A 889 37.85 -48.53 1.95
CA THR A 889 38.68 -48.31 0.77
C THR A 889 39.94 -47.56 1.17
N TRP A 890 41.09 -48.04 0.68
CA TRP A 890 42.37 -47.36 0.81
C TRP A 890 42.93 -47.07 -0.58
N HIS A 891 43.44 -45.86 -0.79
CA HIS A 891 44.00 -45.42 -2.07
C HIS A 891 45.22 -44.53 -1.84
N SER A 892 46.38 -44.95 -2.33
CA SER A 892 47.63 -44.20 -2.28
C SER A 892 48.36 -44.29 -3.63
N GLY A 893 48.41 -43.18 -4.35
CA GLY A 893 49.01 -43.09 -5.68
C GLY A 893 48.40 -44.08 -6.67
N SER A 894 49.20 -45.02 -7.16
CA SER A 894 48.80 -46.07 -8.11
C SER A 894 48.12 -47.28 -7.48
N LEU A 895 48.11 -47.39 -6.14
CA LEU A 895 47.66 -48.57 -5.42
C LEU A 895 46.31 -48.31 -4.74
N ARG A 896 45.36 -49.24 -4.92
CA ARG A 896 44.02 -49.20 -4.31
C ARG A 896 43.69 -50.54 -3.68
N ALA A 897 43.23 -50.55 -2.44
CA ALA A 897 42.70 -51.74 -1.77
C ALA A 897 41.26 -51.49 -1.30
N TRP A 898 40.44 -52.55 -1.25
CA TRP A 898 39.07 -52.47 -0.74
C TRP A 898 38.69 -53.71 0.05
N PHE A 899 37.76 -53.52 0.98
CA PHE A 899 37.07 -54.56 1.74
C PHE A 899 35.59 -54.20 1.78
N LYS A 900 34.72 -55.14 1.40
CA LYS A 900 33.27 -55.02 1.40
C LYS A 900 32.67 -56.21 2.13
N LEU A 901 31.69 -55.93 2.97
CA LEU A 901 30.90 -56.92 3.69
C LEU A 901 29.43 -56.49 3.59
N GLY A 902 28.52 -57.40 3.27
CA GLY A 902 27.10 -57.12 3.15
C GLY A 902 26.25 -58.28 3.66
N ALA A 903 25.09 -57.98 4.22
CA ALA A 903 24.07 -58.96 4.56
C ALA A 903 22.68 -58.37 4.40
N ASP A 904 21.82 -59.02 3.62
CA ASP A 904 20.43 -58.65 3.42
C ASP A 904 19.51 -59.82 3.81
N PHE A 905 18.44 -59.53 4.54
CA PHE A 905 17.47 -60.49 5.09
C PHE A 905 16.04 -60.09 4.73
N ILE A 906 15.23 -61.10 4.39
CA ILE A 906 13.78 -61.03 4.25
C ILE A 906 13.19 -62.14 5.12
N ILE A 907 12.19 -61.81 5.94
CA ILE A 907 11.50 -62.74 6.84
C ILE A 907 9.99 -62.55 6.64
N SER A 908 9.28 -63.63 6.38
CA SER A 908 7.82 -63.64 6.16
C SER A 908 7.05 -63.97 7.43
N TRP A 909 5.73 -63.68 7.42
CA TRP A 909 4.82 -64.04 8.50
C TRP A 909 4.79 -65.55 8.75
N LYS A 910 4.38 -65.96 9.97
CA LYS A 910 4.35 -67.37 10.37
C LYS A 910 3.43 -68.19 9.43
N PRO A 911 3.84 -69.39 8.95
CA PRO A 911 5.07 -70.11 9.29
C PRO A 911 6.33 -69.44 8.73
N TYR A 912 7.31 -69.20 9.61
CA TYR A 912 8.45 -68.34 9.29
C TYR A 912 9.30 -68.91 8.15
N TYR A 913 9.33 -68.18 7.05
CA TYR A 913 10.31 -68.34 5.97
C TYR A 913 11.28 -67.17 6.06
N TYR A 914 12.57 -67.44 5.87
CA TYR A 914 13.59 -66.40 5.75
C TYR A 914 14.46 -66.65 4.52
N ASP A 915 14.91 -65.58 3.87
CA ASP A 915 15.88 -65.56 2.78
C ASP A 915 16.96 -64.54 3.14
N ALA A 916 18.22 -64.98 3.14
CA ALA A 916 19.36 -64.18 3.56
C ALA A 916 20.49 -64.29 2.54
N SER A 917 21.00 -63.16 2.07
CA SER A 917 22.17 -63.05 1.19
C SER A 917 23.29 -62.34 1.94
N ILE A 918 24.44 -62.99 2.10
CA ILE A 918 25.61 -62.46 2.80
C ILE A 918 26.79 -62.48 1.84
N SER A 919 27.55 -61.40 1.73
CA SER A 919 28.72 -61.33 0.85
C SER A 919 29.92 -60.72 1.56
N VAL A 920 31.10 -61.21 1.21
CA VAL A 920 32.39 -60.61 1.58
C VAL A 920 33.26 -60.53 0.33
N ASP A 921 33.88 -59.38 0.09
CA ASP A 921 34.76 -59.14 -1.05
C ASP A 921 35.95 -58.29 -0.61
N MET A 922 37.16 -58.74 -0.93
CA MET A 922 38.40 -58.03 -0.63
C MET A 922 39.33 -58.08 -1.82
N GLY A 923 39.93 -56.96 -2.19
CA GLY A 923 40.84 -56.91 -3.32
C GLY A 923 41.84 -55.77 -3.28
N VAL A 924 42.82 -55.87 -4.19
CA VAL A 924 43.86 -54.87 -4.43
C VAL A 924 44.03 -54.66 -5.93
N SER A 925 44.25 -53.42 -6.34
CA SER A 925 44.57 -53.07 -7.73
C SER A 925 45.75 -52.10 -7.78
N TYR A 926 46.57 -52.25 -8.82
CA TYR A 926 47.73 -51.42 -9.08
C TYR A 926 47.73 -50.94 -10.54
N THR A 927 47.88 -49.63 -10.73
CA THR A 927 47.96 -49.00 -12.05
C THR A 927 49.39 -48.57 -12.33
N PHE A 928 49.99 -49.08 -13.41
CA PHE A 928 51.35 -48.68 -13.81
C PHE A 928 51.38 -48.20 -15.26
N HIS A 929 52.29 -47.26 -15.52
CA HIS A 929 52.46 -46.62 -16.82
C HIS A 929 53.77 -47.10 -17.46
N PHE A 930 53.71 -48.22 -18.18
CA PHE A 930 54.85 -48.78 -18.91
C PHE A 930 54.35 -49.32 -20.26
N PHE A 931 54.69 -48.65 -21.37
CA PHE A 931 54.09 -48.88 -22.70
C PHE A 931 52.54 -48.79 -22.71
N GLY A 932 52.00 -47.71 -22.16
CA GLY A 932 50.55 -47.52 -21.96
C GLY A 932 50.15 -47.64 -20.49
N THR A 933 48.87 -47.44 -20.19
CA THR A 933 48.30 -47.58 -18.84
C THR A 933 47.80 -49.02 -18.67
N HIS A 934 48.39 -49.74 -17.73
CA HIS A 934 48.02 -51.12 -17.42
C HIS A 934 47.47 -51.21 -16.00
N HIS A 935 46.36 -51.93 -15.84
CA HIS A 935 45.68 -52.16 -14.56
C HIS A 935 45.76 -53.65 -14.20
N ILE A 936 46.33 -53.97 -13.04
CA ILE A 936 46.29 -55.32 -12.46
C ILE A 936 45.35 -55.27 -11.26
N SER A 937 44.42 -56.23 -11.18
CA SER A 937 43.47 -56.38 -10.07
C SER A 937 43.46 -57.81 -9.57
N VAL A 938 43.37 -57.98 -8.26
CA VAL A 938 43.25 -59.27 -7.57
C VAL A 938 42.17 -59.15 -6.52
N ASP A 939 41.21 -60.07 -6.53
CA ASP A 939 40.13 -60.14 -5.54
C ASP A 939 39.92 -61.57 -5.03
N VAL A 940 39.44 -61.64 -3.79
CA VAL A 940 38.97 -62.83 -3.09
C VAL A 940 37.66 -62.46 -2.40
N GLY A 941 36.63 -63.27 -2.63
CA GLY A 941 35.36 -63.09 -1.97
C GLY A 941 34.56 -64.39 -1.83
N ALA A 942 33.45 -64.27 -1.11
CA ALA A 942 32.48 -65.33 -0.98
C ALA A 942 31.06 -64.76 -0.83
N ASP A 943 30.11 -65.40 -1.50
CA ASP A 943 28.68 -65.13 -1.38
C ASP A 943 28.00 -66.33 -0.72
N LEU A 944 27.16 -66.07 0.28
CA LEU A 944 26.43 -67.05 1.05
C LEU A 944 24.94 -66.73 0.97
N HIS A 945 24.17 -67.59 0.31
CA HIS A 945 22.72 -67.52 0.26
C HIS A 945 22.13 -68.59 1.18
N ILE A 946 21.32 -68.18 2.16
CA ILE A 946 20.69 -69.05 3.16
C ILE A 946 19.18 -68.84 3.10
N TRP A 947 18.40 -69.92 3.20
CA TRP A 947 16.96 -69.86 3.37
C TRP A 947 16.48 -70.88 4.42
N GLY A 948 15.29 -70.61 4.98
CA GLY A 948 14.63 -71.42 6.02
C GLY A 948 13.31 -72.03 5.58
N PRO A 949 12.58 -72.72 6.48
CA PRO A 949 12.77 -72.74 7.94
C PRO A 949 13.96 -73.58 8.43
N GLU A 950 14.29 -74.68 7.74
CA GLU A 950 15.49 -75.48 8.01
C GLU A 950 16.72 -74.79 7.44
N PHE A 951 17.79 -74.65 8.22
CA PHE A 951 19.02 -73.94 7.81
C PHE A 951 19.65 -74.58 6.56
N THR A 952 19.37 -74.01 5.38
CA THR A 952 19.77 -74.52 4.07
C THR A 952 20.40 -73.41 3.26
N GLY A 953 21.43 -73.70 2.47
CA GLY A 953 22.13 -72.63 1.75
C GLY A 953 23.16 -73.07 0.73
N LYS A 954 23.69 -72.08 0.01
CA LYS A 954 24.78 -72.19 -0.96
C LYS A 954 25.85 -71.14 -0.66
N ALA A 955 27.10 -71.58 -0.52
CA ALA A 955 28.27 -70.71 -0.43
C ALA A 955 29.05 -70.76 -1.75
N HIS A 956 29.10 -69.66 -2.50
CA HIS A 956 29.96 -69.49 -3.67
C HIS A 956 31.24 -68.78 -3.24
N VAL A 957 32.41 -69.39 -3.47
CA VAL A 957 33.71 -68.80 -3.17
C VAL A 957 34.40 -68.47 -4.48
N HIS A 958 34.81 -67.21 -4.68
CA HIS A 958 35.60 -66.78 -5.83
C HIS A 958 36.98 -66.28 -5.39
N LEU A 959 38.01 -66.82 -6.04
CA LEU A 959 39.41 -66.45 -5.92
C LEU A 959 39.87 -65.98 -7.30
N TRP A 960 40.93 -65.15 -7.40
CA TRP A 960 41.50 -64.64 -8.67
C TRP A 960 41.27 -65.57 -9.89
N ILE A 961 41.75 -66.82 -9.86
CA ILE A 961 41.69 -67.74 -11.02
C ILE A 961 40.60 -68.83 -10.92
N VAL A 962 40.00 -69.05 -9.75
CA VAL A 962 39.14 -70.23 -9.48
C VAL A 962 37.92 -69.86 -8.64
N SER A 963 36.74 -70.37 -8.97
CA SER A 963 35.56 -70.31 -8.12
C SER A 963 34.92 -71.69 -7.93
N PHE A 964 34.24 -71.89 -6.80
CA PHE A 964 33.51 -73.13 -6.50
C PHE A 964 32.29 -72.85 -5.60
N THR A 965 31.30 -73.75 -5.60
CA THR A 965 30.07 -73.61 -4.79
C THR A 965 29.90 -74.80 -3.87
N VAL A 966 29.64 -74.56 -2.58
CA VAL A 966 29.31 -75.55 -1.56
C VAL A 966 27.84 -75.42 -1.20
N SER A 967 27.06 -76.50 -1.29
CA SER A 967 25.65 -76.53 -0.85
C SER A 967 25.53 -77.32 0.46
N PHE A 968 24.66 -76.89 1.37
CA PHE A 968 24.42 -77.54 2.67
C PHE A 968 22.93 -77.44 3.10
N GLY A 969 22.49 -78.32 3.99
CA GLY A 969 21.11 -78.34 4.53
C GLY A 969 20.17 -79.36 3.87
N ALA A 970 18.86 -79.19 4.08
CA ALA A 970 17.83 -80.11 3.59
C ALA A 970 17.57 -79.87 2.10
N ASN A 971 18.20 -80.67 1.25
CA ASN A 971 18.32 -80.60 -0.22
C ASN A 971 17.06 -80.37 -1.11
N ALA A 972 15.93 -79.76 -0.71
CA ALA A 972 14.87 -79.39 -1.67
C ALA A 972 13.75 -78.44 -1.20
N SER A 973 13.32 -78.42 0.07
CA SER A 973 12.07 -77.70 0.40
C SER A 973 12.34 -76.23 0.71
N GLN A 974 12.00 -75.36 -0.24
CA GLN A 974 11.99 -73.91 -0.06
C GLN A 974 10.71 -73.43 0.65
N ALA A 975 9.62 -74.21 0.63
CA ALA A 975 8.36 -73.81 1.25
C ALA A 975 8.31 -74.23 2.74
N PRO A 976 7.80 -73.35 3.63
CA PRO A 976 7.56 -73.72 5.02
C PRO A 976 6.34 -74.66 5.15
N ASN A 977 6.25 -75.40 6.25
CA ASN A 977 5.11 -76.29 6.52
C ASN A 977 3.86 -75.47 6.96
N PRO A 978 2.64 -75.79 6.47
CA PRO A 978 1.41 -75.14 6.90
C PRO A 978 1.11 -75.32 8.40
N ILE A 979 0.47 -74.32 9.01
CA ILE A 979 0.00 -74.37 10.41
C ILE A 979 -1.47 -74.79 10.50
N ASP A 980 -1.92 -75.25 11.69
CA ASP A 980 -3.33 -75.55 11.95
C ASP A 980 -4.15 -74.31 12.40
N TRP A 981 -5.47 -74.44 12.46
CA TRP A 981 -6.39 -73.35 12.84
C TRP A 981 -6.14 -72.83 14.26
N ASN A 982 -5.86 -73.71 15.23
CA ASN A 982 -5.64 -73.29 16.61
C ASN A 982 -4.36 -72.45 16.73
N THR A 983 -3.32 -72.83 16.01
CA THR A 983 -2.06 -72.09 15.91
C THR A 983 -2.27 -70.77 15.17
N PHE A 984 -3.02 -70.76 14.06
CA PHE A 984 -3.36 -69.54 13.33
C PHE A 984 -4.13 -68.55 14.22
N LYS A 985 -5.23 -69.00 14.83
CA LYS A 985 -6.09 -68.21 15.70
C LYS A 985 -5.31 -67.59 16.87
N SER A 986 -4.51 -68.40 17.57
CA SER A 986 -3.70 -67.91 18.70
C SER A 986 -2.51 -67.02 18.29
N SER A 987 -2.02 -67.14 17.05
CA SER A 987 -0.89 -66.33 16.57
C SER A 987 -1.32 -65.00 15.95
N PHE A 988 -2.52 -64.91 15.35
CA PHE A 988 -2.89 -63.80 14.47
C PHE A 988 -4.25 -63.15 14.75
N LEU A 989 -5.17 -63.83 15.45
CA LEU A 989 -6.50 -63.28 15.74
C LEU A 989 -6.59 -62.79 17.19
N PRO A 990 -7.41 -61.76 17.48
CA PRO A 990 -7.67 -61.34 18.85
C PRO A 990 -8.50 -62.38 19.62
N ALA A 991 -8.76 -62.11 20.90
CA ALA A 991 -9.68 -62.90 21.71
C ALA A 991 -11.08 -62.99 21.06
N ASP A 992 -11.80 -64.07 21.36
CA ASP A 992 -13.05 -64.45 20.66
C ASP A 992 -14.13 -63.36 20.69
N ASP A 993 -14.25 -62.62 21.80
CA ASP A 993 -15.20 -61.52 21.99
C ASP A 993 -14.86 -60.26 21.17
N ALA A 994 -13.64 -60.17 20.63
CA ALA A 994 -13.17 -59.07 19.81
C ALA A 994 -13.10 -59.40 18.30
N ILE A 995 -13.34 -60.65 17.90
CA ILE A 995 -13.31 -61.07 16.48
C ILE A 995 -14.45 -60.45 15.69
N CYS A 996 -15.67 -60.45 16.25
CA CYS A 996 -16.86 -59.86 15.65
C CYS A 996 -17.53 -58.96 16.69
N SER A 997 -17.66 -57.66 16.39
CA SER A 997 -18.19 -56.67 17.31
C SER A 997 -19.32 -55.86 16.69
N VAL A 998 -20.14 -55.24 17.55
CA VAL A 998 -21.15 -54.26 17.18
C VAL A 998 -20.90 -52.97 17.94
N ALA A 999 -21.03 -51.83 17.26
CA ALA A 999 -20.87 -50.52 17.84
C ALA A 999 -21.90 -49.54 17.26
N VAL A 1000 -22.13 -48.42 17.96
CA VAL A 1000 -22.93 -47.32 17.43
C VAL A 1000 -22.01 -46.43 16.60
N LYS A 1001 -22.31 -46.29 15.30
CA LYS A 1001 -21.58 -45.42 14.37
C LYS A 1001 -22.11 -43.99 14.41
N ASP A 1002 -23.43 -43.81 14.55
CA ASP A 1002 -24.09 -42.51 14.59
C ASP A 1002 -25.33 -42.56 15.49
N GLY A 1003 -25.74 -41.39 15.98
CA GLY A 1003 -26.94 -41.21 16.80
C GLY A 1003 -26.76 -41.54 18.28
N LEU A 1004 -25.55 -41.89 18.75
CA LEU A 1004 -25.33 -42.11 20.18
C LEU A 1004 -25.60 -40.82 20.98
N VAL A 1005 -26.65 -40.83 21.80
CA VAL A 1005 -26.97 -39.69 22.69
C VAL A 1005 -26.22 -39.84 24.01
N ARG A 1006 -26.26 -41.04 24.58
CA ARG A 1006 -25.59 -41.40 25.84
C ARG A 1006 -25.56 -42.92 26.03
N LYS A 1007 -24.66 -43.41 26.89
CA LYS A 1007 -24.71 -44.78 27.43
C LYS A 1007 -25.35 -44.79 28.83
N VAL A 1008 -26.16 -45.81 29.13
CA VAL A 1008 -26.84 -45.94 30.43
C VAL A 1008 -25.93 -46.63 31.44
N ASN A 1009 -25.14 -47.60 30.99
CA ASN A 1009 -24.11 -48.28 31.74
C ASN A 1009 -22.77 -48.19 30.99
N GLN A 1010 -21.82 -47.40 31.51
CA GLN A 1010 -20.53 -47.23 30.86
C GLN A 1010 -19.62 -48.46 30.99
N ASP A 1011 -19.86 -49.30 32.00
CA ASP A 1011 -19.03 -50.47 32.31
C ASP A 1011 -19.49 -51.75 31.58
N ASP A 1012 -20.72 -51.76 31.06
CA ASP A 1012 -21.28 -52.88 30.29
C ASP A 1012 -21.02 -52.70 28.79
N LYS A 1013 -20.13 -53.52 28.24
CA LYS A 1013 -19.80 -53.50 26.80
C LYS A 1013 -20.98 -53.89 25.91
N SER A 1014 -22.00 -54.58 26.44
CA SER A 1014 -23.22 -54.92 25.72
C SER A 1014 -24.22 -53.77 25.65
N ASP A 1015 -24.07 -52.74 26.50
CA ASP A 1015 -24.85 -51.51 26.40
C ASP A 1015 -24.34 -50.62 25.25
N LEU A 1016 -25.10 -50.64 24.16
CA LEU A 1016 -24.90 -49.75 23.02
C LEU A 1016 -25.40 -48.32 23.30
N GLY A 1017 -26.18 -48.12 24.36
CA GLY A 1017 -26.70 -46.83 24.79
C GLY A 1017 -28.05 -46.45 24.17
N VAL A 1018 -28.49 -45.25 24.51
CA VAL A 1018 -29.69 -44.61 23.92
C VAL A 1018 -29.27 -43.95 22.61
N ILE A 1019 -29.88 -44.39 21.52
CA ILE A 1019 -29.55 -43.96 20.17
C ILE A 1019 -30.71 -43.14 19.61
N ASN A 1020 -30.42 -41.96 19.07
CA ASN A 1020 -31.38 -41.10 18.40
C ASN A 1020 -31.89 -41.79 17.12
N PRO A 1021 -33.20 -42.06 16.98
CA PRO A 1021 -33.75 -42.79 15.84
C PRO A 1021 -33.51 -42.09 14.49
N LYS A 1022 -33.39 -40.76 14.47
CA LYS A 1022 -33.12 -39.98 13.25
C LYS A 1022 -31.72 -40.27 12.66
N HIS A 1023 -30.76 -40.54 13.54
CA HIS A 1023 -29.36 -40.78 13.24
C HIS A 1023 -28.94 -42.23 13.54
N PHE A 1024 -29.90 -43.14 13.72
CA PHE A 1024 -29.61 -44.52 14.11
C PHE A 1024 -28.72 -45.19 13.05
N CYS A 1025 -27.49 -45.52 13.43
CA CYS A 1025 -26.60 -46.32 12.63
C CYS A 1025 -25.78 -47.22 13.55
N LEU A 1026 -26.04 -48.52 13.48
CA LEU A 1026 -25.14 -49.52 14.06
C LEU A 1026 -24.11 -49.93 13.03
N VAL A 1027 -22.94 -50.32 13.50
CA VAL A 1027 -21.90 -50.94 12.67
C VAL A 1027 -21.52 -52.27 13.27
N THR A 1028 -21.47 -53.30 12.44
CA THR A 1028 -20.82 -54.56 12.78
C THR A 1028 -19.43 -54.58 12.15
N ASN A 1029 -18.44 -55.10 12.87
CA ASN A 1029 -17.07 -55.27 12.38
C ASN A 1029 -16.62 -56.71 12.61
N SER A 1030 -15.87 -57.26 11.67
CA SER A 1030 -15.23 -58.58 11.74
C SER A 1030 -13.75 -58.48 11.38
N VAL A 1031 -12.90 -59.10 12.17
CA VAL A 1031 -11.46 -59.26 11.87
C VAL A 1031 -11.24 -60.34 10.80
N ILE A 1032 -12.16 -61.31 10.71
CA ILE A 1032 -12.17 -62.35 9.69
C ILE A 1032 -12.99 -61.84 8.50
N PRO A 1033 -12.42 -61.74 7.29
CA PRO A 1033 -13.16 -61.43 6.08
C PRO A 1033 -14.36 -62.38 5.87
N ILE A 1034 -15.48 -61.84 5.41
CA ILE A 1034 -16.78 -62.53 5.35
C ILE A 1034 -17.09 -62.94 3.91
N LYS A 1035 -17.45 -64.21 3.69
CA LYS A 1035 -17.89 -64.71 2.37
C LYS A 1035 -19.40 -64.69 2.20
N ASN A 1036 -20.14 -64.86 3.30
CA ASN A 1036 -21.58 -64.89 3.32
C ASN A 1036 -22.13 -64.16 4.54
N ALA A 1037 -23.28 -63.51 4.42
CA ALA A 1037 -23.95 -62.88 5.56
C ALA A 1037 -25.42 -63.26 5.57
N VAL A 1038 -25.93 -63.59 6.76
CA VAL A 1038 -27.31 -64.01 6.91
C VAL A 1038 -27.97 -63.35 8.12
N TYR A 1039 -29.25 -63.02 7.96
CA TYR A 1039 -30.14 -62.79 9.07
C TYR A 1039 -30.65 -64.13 9.59
N ARG A 1040 -30.60 -64.34 10.91
CA ARG A 1040 -31.14 -65.54 11.55
C ARG A 1040 -31.86 -65.17 12.84
N ARG A 1041 -33.15 -65.52 12.91
CA ARG A 1041 -34.01 -65.25 14.07
C ARG A 1041 -33.65 -66.10 15.30
N VAL A 1042 -33.43 -67.40 15.12
CA VAL A 1042 -32.99 -68.35 16.17
C VAL A 1042 -32.05 -69.39 15.57
N ASN A 1043 -31.16 -69.99 16.37
CA ASN A 1043 -30.08 -70.86 15.86
C ASN A 1043 -30.52 -72.00 14.91
N ASN A 1044 -31.77 -72.46 15.00
CA ASN A 1044 -32.33 -73.54 14.18
C ASN A 1044 -33.30 -73.08 13.07
N SER A 1045 -33.48 -71.77 12.84
CA SER A 1045 -34.34 -71.27 11.75
C SER A 1045 -33.61 -71.21 10.41
N THR A 1046 -34.36 -71.31 9.31
CA THR A 1046 -33.82 -71.12 7.95
C THR A 1046 -33.30 -69.69 7.82
N PRO A 1047 -31.98 -69.50 7.57
CA PRO A 1047 -31.41 -68.16 7.46
C PRO A 1047 -31.84 -67.47 6.16
N ARG A 1048 -31.94 -66.14 6.21
CA ARG A 1048 -32.17 -65.29 5.02
C ARG A 1048 -30.88 -64.57 4.65
N ASN A 1049 -30.49 -64.58 3.38
CA ASN A 1049 -29.27 -63.91 2.93
C ASN A 1049 -29.38 -62.38 3.08
N ILE A 1050 -28.31 -61.77 3.56
CA ILE A 1050 -28.07 -60.33 3.52
C ILE A 1050 -27.22 -60.06 2.27
N ASP A 1051 -27.55 -59.00 1.53
CA ASP A 1051 -26.78 -58.61 0.35
C ASP A 1051 -25.37 -58.17 0.76
N ILE A 1052 -24.35 -58.79 0.15
CA ILE A 1052 -22.94 -58.48 0.39
C ILE A 1052 -22.37 -57.49 -0.63
N GLY A 1053 -23.19 -57.03 -1.59
CA GLY A 1053 -22.79 -56.16 -2.67
C GLY A 1053 -21.69 -56.77 -3.54
N ASN A 1054 -20.69 -55.95 -3.91
CA ASN A 1054 -19.55 -56.35 -4.75
C ASN A 1054 -18.36 -56.87 -3.92
N ALA A 1055 -18.61 -57.44 -2.74
CA ALA A 1055 -17.55 -57.95 -1.87
C ALA A 1055 -16.70 -59.02 -2.56
N ASN A 1056 -15.38 -58.90 -2.45
CA ASN A 1056 -14.43 -59.90 -2.92
C ASN A 1056 -14.44 -61.11 -1.98
N THR A 1057 -14.88 -62.25 -2.51
CA THR A 1057 -14.91 -63.54 -1.78
C THR A 1057 -13.71 -64.43 -2.10
N LYS A 1058 -12.79 -63.97 -2.96
CA LYS A 1058 -11.58 -64.70 -3.36
C LYS A 1058 -10.43 -64.44 -2.37
N PHE A 1059 -10.55 -65.02 -1.18
CA PHE A 1059 -9.52 -65.08 -0.15
C PHE A 1059 -9.51 -66.42 0.57
N GLY A 1060 -8.37 -66.79 1.17
CA GLY A 1060 -8.10 -68.05 1.86
C GLY A 1060 -7.38 -67.83 3.20
N ILE A 1061 -6.59 -68.82 3.64
CA ILE A 1061 -5.65 -68.68 4.77
C ILE A 1061 -4.29 -69.25 4.36
N GLY A 1062 -3.43 -68.39 3.79
CA GLY A 1062 -2.16 -68.78 3.18
C GLY A 1062 -1.22 -69.53 4.12
N SER A 1063 -1.12 -69.10 5.38
CA SER A 1063 -0.32 -69.80 6.41
C SER A 1063 -0.76 -71.24 6.69
N MET A 1064 -2.04 -71.56 6.40
CA MET A 1064 -2.62 -72.89 6.54
C MET A 1064 -2.72 -73.64 5.19
N GLU A 1065 -2.26 -73.02 4.09
CA GLU A 1065 -2.43 -73.53 2.72
C GLU A 1065 -3.91 -73.82 2.39
N VAL A 1066 -4.82 -73.00 2.93
CA VAL A 1066 -6.26 -73.09 2.67
C VAL A 1066 -6.62 -72.14 1.54
N GLU A 1067 -6.99 -72.69 0.40
CA GLU A 1067 -7.42 -71.92 -0.76
C GLU A 1067 -8.83 -71.35 -0.57
N SER A 1068 -9.21 -70.39 -1.42
CA SER A 1068 -10.48 -69.70 -1.26
C SER A 1068 -11.71 -70.60 -1.33
N GLY A 1069 -11.67 -71.68 -2.12
CA GLY A 1069 -12.77 -72.64 -2.23
C GLY A 1069 -12.96 -73.54 -1.00
N GLN A 1070 -11.97 -73.60 -0.12
CA GLN A 1070 -11.96 -74.46 1.07
C GLN A 1070 -12.35 -73.71 2.35
N LEU A 1071 -12.29 -72.38 2.32
CA LEU A 1071 -12.63 -71.52 3.45
C LEU A 1071 -14.11 -71.10 3.42
N THR A 1072 -14.82 -71.30 4.53
CA THR A 1072 -16.16 -70.74 4.75
C THR A 1072 -16.13 -69.71 5.87
N SER A 1073 -16.70 -68.52 5.64
CA SER A 1073 -16.85 -67.47 6.66
C SER A 1073 -18.25 -66.86 6.53
N THR A 1074 -19.07 -66.99 7.58
CA THR A 1074 -20.46 -66.50 7.59
C THR A 1074 -20.70 -65.58 8.78
N GLN A 1075 -21.12 -64.34 8.53
CA GLN A 1075 -21.63 -63.45 9.57
C GLN A 1075 -23.12 -63.67 9.78
N ILE A 1076 -23.56 -63.75 11.03
CA ILE A 1076 -24.97 -63.93 11.41
C ILE A 1076 -25.43 -62.69 12.16
N VAL A 1077 -26.50 -62.06 11.68
CA VAL A 1077 -27.14 -60.91 12.32
C VAL A 1077 -28.48 -61.34 12.90
N THR A 1078 -28.73 -60.93 14.14
CA THR A 1078 -30.00 -61.12 14.84
C THR A 1078 -30.39 -59.78 15.48
N ILE A 1079 -31.62 -59.34 15.29
CA ILE A 1079 -32.16 -58.11 15.88
C ILE A 1079 -33.40 -58.50 16.69
N SER A 1080 -33.47 -58.04 17.94
CA SER A 1080 -34.59 -58.30 18.84
C SER A 1080 -35.20 -56.99 19.30
N ARG A 1081 -36.54 -56.95 19.37
CA ARG A 1081 -37.32 -55.86 19.96
C ARG A 1081 -37.96 -56.38 21.25
N ASP A 1082 -37.75 -55.70 22.36
CA ASP A 1082 -38.30 -56.07 23.68
C ASP A 1082 -38.02 -57.54 24.05
N GLY A 1083 -36.80 -58.00 23.79
CA GLY A 1083 -36.37 -59.37 24.05
C GLY A 1083 -36.87 -60.42 23.03
N THR A 1084 -37.67 -60.03 22.04
CA THR A 1084 -38.22 -60.92 21.01
C THR A 1084 -37.50 -60.72 19.67
N PRO A 1085 -36.86 -61.77 19.09
CA PRO A 1085 -36.24 -61.68 17.77
C PRO A 1085 -37.25 -61.38 16.66
N LEU A 1086 -36.93 -60.39 15.81
CA LEU A 1086 -37.75 -60.01 14.66
C LEU A 1086 -37.92 -61.18 13.69
N THR A 1087 -39.07 -61.25 13.01
CA THR A 1087 -39.26 -62.13 11.87
C THR A 1087 -38.40 -61.68 10.68
N GLU A 1088 -38.14 -62.59 9.75
CA GLU A 1088 -37.36 -62.33 8.55
C GLU A 1088 -37.98 -61.25 7.65
N ASP A 1089 -39.30 -61.08 7.69
CA ASP A 1089 -40.02 -60.05 6.92
C ASP A 1089 -40.00 -58.69 7.62
N GLU A 1090 -40.13 -58.66 8.96
CA GLU A 1090 -39.94 -57.43 9.76
C GLU A 1090 -38.53 -56.87 9.57
N PHE A 1091 -37.50 -57.71 9.68
CA PHE A 1091 -36.12 -57.29 9.45
C PHE A 1091 -35.93 -56.64 8.07
N GLN A 1092 -36.50 -57.23 7.00
CA GLN A 1092 -36.40 -56.67 5.65
C GLN A 1092 -37.25 -55.42 5.41
N ALA A 1093 -38.34 -55.25 6.14
CA ALA A 1093 -39.18 -54.07 6.05
C ALA A 1093 -38.54 -52.88 6.79
N GLU A 1094 -37.85 -53.15 7.90
CA GLU A 1094 -37.42 -52.12 8.84
C GLU A 1094 -35.94 -51.74 8.73
N PHE A 1095 -35.07 -52.66 8.33
CA PHE A 1095 -33.61 -52.43 8.31
C PHE A 1095 -33.00 -52.61 6.93
N GLU A 1096 -31.96 -51.83 6.68
CA GLU A 1096 -31.04 -51.97 5.56
C GLU A 1096 -29.63 -52.24 6.10
N CYS A 1097 -28.94 -53.21 5.51
CA CYS A 1097 -27.55 -53.55 5.83
C CYS A 1097 -26.66 -53.16 4.66
N ASN A 1098 -25.88 -52.10 4.83
CA ASN A 1098 -24.93 -51.64 3.83
C ASN A 1098 -23.57 -52.28 4.09
N PRO A 1099 -22.97 -53.01 3.13
CA PRO A 1099 -21.72 -53.74 3.34
C PRO A 1099 -20.54 -52.78 3.57
N ILE A 1100 -19.69 -53.12 4.53
CA ILE A 1100 -18.42 -52.43 4.80
C ILE A 1100 -17.29 -53.25 4.20
N LEU A 1101 -16.66 -52.71 3.17
CA LEU A 1101 -15.56 -53.36 2.45
C LEU A 1101 -14.23 -52.79 2.95
N LYS A 1102 -13.24 -53.65 3.21
CA LYS A 1102 -11.89 -53.28 3.63
C LYS A 1102 -10.83 -54.13 2.92
N LYS A 1103 -9.58 -53.68 3.01
CA LYS A 1103 -8.42 -54.45 2.56
C LYS A 1103 -8.06 -55.51 3.59
N ALA A 1104 -7.70 -56.70 3.11
CA ALA A 1104 -7.19 -57.80 3.94
C ALA A 1104 -5.73 -58.09 3.57
N PRO A 1105 -4.77 -58.15 4.53
CA PRO A 1105 -3.37 -58.45 4.21
C PRO A 1105 -3.22 -59.82 3.55
N THR A 1106 -2.52 -59.92 2.42
CA THR A 1106 -2.27 -61.21 1.75
C THR A 1106 -1.44 -62.17 2.59
N GLY A 1107 -0.58 -61.65 3.48
CA GLY A 1107 0.17 -62.46 4.44
C GLY A 1107 -0.71 -63.22 5.45
N LEU A 1108 -1.96 -62.79 5.67
CA LEU A 1108 -2.92 -63.48 6.56
C LEU A 1108 -4.02 -64.20 5.77
N TRP A 1109 -4.57 -63.54 4.75
CA TRP A 1109 -5.79 -63.98 4.05
C TRP A 1109 -5.55 -64.40 2.59
N GLY A 1110 -4.29 -64.47 2.15
CA GLY A 1110 -3.89 -64.94 0.83
C GLY A 1110 -4.12 -66.44 0.61
N GLU A 1111 -3.80 -66.92 -0.59
CA GLU A 1111 -3.97 -68.33 -0.98
C GLU A 1111 -2.63 -69.09 -1.07
N SER A 1112 -1.49 -68.42 -0.91
CA SER A 1112 -0.14 -69.02 -1.02
C SER A 1112 0.60 -68.94 0.30
N ILE A 1113 1.25 -70.05 0.66
CA ILE A 1113 2.20 -70.13 1.78
C ILE A 1113 3.59 -69.61 1.41
N THR A 1114 3.90 -69.54 0.12
CA THR A 1114 5.20 -69.04 -0.37
C THR A 1114 5.15 -67.52 -0.48
N PRO A 1115 6.07 -66.80 0.17
CA PRO A 1115 6.09 -65.34 0.17
C PRO A 1115 6.59 -64.78 -1.16
N ASP A 1116 5.86 -63.80 -1.71
CA ASP A 1116 6.30 -62.97 -2.83
C ASP A 1116 6.62 -61.56 -2.31
N LEU A 1117 7.91 -61.21 -2.31
CA LEU A 1117 8.41 -59.90 -1.85
C LEU A 1117 7.74 -58.73 -2.58
N ASN A 1118 7.36 -58.93 -3.85
CA ASN A 1118 6.84 -57.89 -4.73
C ASN A 1118 5.45 -58.22 -5.30
N GLY A 1119 4.74 -59.18 -4.68
CA GLY A 1119 3.39 -59.56 -5.03
C GLY A 1119 2.34 -58.58 -4.49
N GLU A 1120 1.07 -58.89 -4.70
CA GLU A 1120 -0.03 -58.11 -4.11
C GLU A 1120 0.04 -58.15 -2.58
N GLN A 1121 0.01 -56.99 -1.94
CA GLN A 1121 0.11 -56.89 -0.47
C GLN A 1121 -1.26 -57.01 0.23
N PHE A 1122 -2.32 -56.72 -0.51
CA PHE A 1122 -3.68 -56.68 0.00
C PHE A 1122 -4.66 -57.36 -0.95
N ILE A 1123 -5.66 -58.01 -0.37
CA ILE A 1123 -6.87 -58.42 -1.07
C ILE A 1123 -7.86 -57.28 -0.94
N GLU A 1124 -8.21 -56.69 -2.07
CA GLU A 1124 -9.12 -55.54 -2.13
C GLU A 1124 -10.58 -55.96 -1.92
N ASN A 1125 -11.39 -55.03 -1.38
CA ASN A 1125 -12.85 -55.12 -1.27
C ASN A 1125 -13.39 -56.33 -0.48
N THR A 1126 -12.69 -56.80 0.55
CA THR A 1126 -13.19 -57.89 1.41
C THR A 1126 -14.27 -57.41 2.38
N LEU A 1127 -15.36 -58.16 2.52
CA LEU A 1127 -16.44 -57.79 3.45
C LEU A 1127 -15.96 -57.93 4.90
N SER A 1128 -16.05 -56.84 5.66
CA SER A 1128 -15.60 -56.76 7.05
C SER A 1128 -16.74 -56.42 8.02
N GLY A 1129 -17.98 -56.34 7.55
CA GLY A 1129 -19.16 -56.11 8.37
C GLY A 1129 -20.20 -55.26 7.65
N PHE A 1130 -21.10 -54.62 8.40
CA PHE A 1130 -22.24 -53.88 7.86
C PHE A 1130 -22.55 -52.62 8.67
N GLU A 1131 -22.94 -51.55 7.98
CA GLU A 1131 -23.76 -50.50 8.59
C GLU A 1131 -25.22 -50.94 8.57
N ILE A 1132 -25.86 -50.96 9.74
CA ILE A 1132 -27.26 -51.33 9.89
C ILE A 1132 -28.05 -50.06 10.22
N LYS A 1133 -28.92 -49.66 9.30
CA LYS A 1133 -29.75 -48.44 9.38
C LYS A 1133 -31.23 -48.78 9.23
N PRO A 1134 -32.16 -47.91 9.68
CA PRO A 1134 -33.56 -48.06 9.36
C PRO A 1134 -33.76 -47.86 7.86
N LYS A 1135 -34.49 -48.75 7.20
CA LYS A 1135 -34.74 -48.72 5.76
C LYS A 1135 -35.52 -47.48 5.32
N LYS A 1136 -36.36 -46.95 6.21
CA LYS A 1136 -36.99 -45.64 6.08
C LYS A 1136 -36.53 -44.77 7.24
N GLN A 1137 -35.82 -43.68 6.92
CA GLN A 1137 -35.43 -42.70 7.93
C GLN A 1137 -36.69 -42.14 8.57
N HIS A 1138 -36.73 -42.10 9.90
CA HIS A 1138 -37.88 -41.49 10.59
C HIS A 1138 -37.94 -40.01 10.22
N GLU A 1139 -39.09 -39.58 9.71
CA GLU A 1139 -39.36 -38.16 9.52
C GLU A 1139 -39.16 -37.44 10.86
N PRO A 1140 -38.51 -36.26 10.88
CA PRO A 1140 -38.45 -35.45 12.09
C PRO A 1140 -39.86 -35.29 12.64
N GLY A 1141 -40.09 -35.59 13.92
CA GLY A 1141 -41.33 -35.18 14.56
C GLY A 1141 -41.48 -33.67 14.39
N GLU A 1142 -42.61 -33.22 13.85
CA GLU A 1142 -42.88 -31.78 13.76
C GLU A 1142 -42.99 -31.23 15.18
N THR A 1143 -41.99 -30.46 15.61
CA THR A 1143 -42.21 -29.54 16.73
C THR A 1143 -43.15 -28.48 16.18
N HIS A 1144 -44.43 -28.54 16.55
CA HIS A 1144 -45.39 -27.52 16.20
C HIS A 1144 -44.81 -26.16 16.63
N ALA A 1145 -44.80 -25.18 15.72
CA ALA A 1145 -44.35 -23.84 16.07
C ALA A 1145 -45.23 -23.33 17.22
N VAL A 1146 -44.67 -23.25 18.42
CA VAL A 1146 -45.35 -22.58 19.52
C VAL A 1146 -45.29 -21.09 19.19
N ASN A 1147 -46.40 -20.53 18.73
CA ASN A 1147 -46.51 -19.10 18.51
C ASN A 1147 -46.07 -18.39 19.80
N ARG A 1148 -45.09 -17.46 19.71
CA ARG A 1148 -44.56 -16.73 20.89
C ARG A 1148 -45.66 -16.03 21.68
N GLN A 1149 -46.80 -15.70 21.05
CA GLN A 1149 -47.98 -15.17 21.74
C GLN A 1149 -48.59 -16.16 22.76
N ASN A 1150 -48.51 -17.46 22.51
CA ASN A 1150 -48.99 -18.51 23.42
C ASN A 1150 -48.04 -18.73 24.62
N LEU A 1151 -46.85 -18.14 24.58
CA LEU A 1151 -45.85 -18.17 25.65
C LEU A 1151 -45.74 -16.83 26.41
N LEU A 1152 -46.56 -15.84 26.03
CA LEU A 1152 -46.71 -14.63 26.81
C LEU A 1152 -47.44 -14.97 28.11
N PHE A 1153 -46.85 -14.58 29.23
CA PHE A 1153 -47.53 -14.68 30.52
C PHE A 1153 -48.86 -13.94 30.44
N THR A 1154 -49.96 -14.68 30.60
CA THR A 1154 -51.32 -14.15 30.70
C THR A 1154 -51.88 -14.42 32.10
N THR A 1155 -52.55 -13.43 32.68
CA THR A 1155 -53.31 -13.59 33.93
C THR A 1155 -54.75 -14.02 33.68
N GLU A 1156 -55.15 -14.23 32.42
CA GLU A 1156 -56.48 -14.73 32.09
C GLU A 1156 -56.57 -16.22 32.39
N LEU A 1157 -57.58 -16.59 33.17
CA LEU A 1157 -57.84 -17.97 33.57
C LEU A 1157 -58.32 -18.76 32.34
N VAL A 1158 -57.50 -19.69 31.84
CA VAL A 1158 -57.92 -20.59 30.75
C VAL A 1158 -58.85 -21.65 31.33
N SER A 1159 -60.15 -21.50 31.11
CA SER A 1159 -61.15 -22.52 31.45
C SER A 1159 -60.92 -23.78 30.61
N ASN A 1160 -60.89 -24.95 31.26
CA ASN A 1160 -60.65 -26.27 30.66
C ASN A 1160 -59.22 -26.52 30.15
N ALA A 1161 -58.20 -25.88 30.73
CA ALA A 1161 -56.80 -26.15 30.41
C ALA A 1161 -56.32 -27.58 30.76
N TYR A 1162 -57.12 -28.34 31.49
CA TYR A 1162 -56.83 -29.70 31.93
C TYR A 1162 -58.13 -30.53 31.92
N GLU A 1163 -58.05 -31.73 31.37
CA GLU A 1163 -59.08 -32.76 31.47
C GLU A 1163 -58.59 -33.79 32.49
N TRP A 1164 -59.35 -34.00 33.57
CA TRP A 1164 -58.97 -34.97 34.60
C TRP A 1164 -59.42 -36.36 34.15
N GLU A 1165 -58.49 -37.17 33.65
CA GLU A 1165 -58.77 -38.59 33.43
C GLU A 1165 -58.86 -39.34 34.76
N THR A 1166 -59.83 -40.25 34.85
CA THR A 1166 -59.97 -41.12 36.02
C THR A 1166 -58.97 -42.27 35.87
N ILE A 1167 -57.88 -42.22 36.64
CA ILE A 1167 -56.88 -43.30 36.69
C ILE A 1167 -57.58 -44.62 37.08
N LYS A 1168 -57.36 -45.70 36.32
CA LYS A 1168 -57.82 -47.04 36.70
C LYS A 1168 -57.24 -47.43 38.06
N VAL A 1169 -57.98 -48.23 38.83
CA VAL A 1169 -57.55 -48.71 40.15
C VAL A 1169 -56.18 -49.41 40.01
N PHE A 1170 -55.19 -48.89 40.73
CA PHE A 1170 -53.85 -49.45 40.74
C PHE A 1170 -53.87 -50.89 41.25
N ASN A 1171 -53.26 -51.83 40.51
CA ASN A 1171 -53.14 -53.23 40.90
C ASN A 1171 -51.74 -53.53 41.45
N GLU A 1172 -51.65 -54.45 42.42
CA GLU A 1172 -50.35 -54.91 42.93
C GLU A 1172 -49.61 -55.71 41.86
N GLU A 1173 -48.34 -55.38 41.64
CA GLU A 1173 -47.45 -56.15 40.79
C GLU A 1173 -47.00 -57.42 41.56
N GLY A 1174 -47.55 -58.58 41.19
CA GLY A 1174 -47.28 -59.83 41.88
C GLY A 1174 -45.87 -60.37 41.62
N GLY A 1175 -45.14 -60.75 42.67
CA GLY A 1175 -43.95 -61.61 42.57
C GLY A 1175 -42.58 -60.96 42.75
N LYS A 1176 -42.47 -59.66 43.07
CA LYS A 1176 -41.20 -59.00 43.38
C LYS A 1176 -41.25 -58.31 44.73
N ASN A 1177 -40.46 -58.78 45.71
CA ASN A 1177 -40.37 -58.16 47.02
C ASN A 1177 -39.33 -57.04 47.00
N ILE A 1178 -39.77 -55.82 46.69
CA ILE A 1178 -38.90 -54.63 46.65
C ILE A 1178 -38.17 -54.42 47.99
N ARG A 1179 -38.78 -54.83 49.11
CA ARG A 1179 -38.17 -54.79 50.44
C ARG A 1179 -36.81 -55.47 50.47
N ASP A 1180 -36.68 -56.61 49.78
CA ASP A 1180 -35.50 -57.46 49.85
C ASP A 1180 -34.42 -57.03 48.84
N THR A 1181 -34.81 -56.36 47.74
CA THR A 1181 -33.90 -56.06 46.63
C THR A 1181 -33.47 -54.58 46.55
N ILE A 1182 -34.15 -53.64 47.22
CA ILE A 1182 -33.92 -52.19 47.05
C ILE A 1182 -32.54 -51.71 47.54
N THR A 1183 -31.93 -52.46 48.46
CA THR A 1183 -30.58 -52.23 49.01
C THR A 1183 -29.50 -53.12 48.39
N GLU A 1184 -29.86 -54.07 47.52
CA GLU A 1184 -28.87 -54.89 46.82
C GLU A 1184 -27.90 -54.04 46.02
N SER A 1185 -26.61 -54.37 46.08
CA SER A 1185 -25.56 -53.57 45.44
C SER A 1185 -25.77 -53.46 43.92
N SER A 1186 -26.27 -54.52 43.27
CA SER A 1186 -26.62 -54.53 41.85
C SER A 1186 -27.74 -53.54 41.52
N VAL A 1187 -28.83 -53.54 42.30
CA VAL A 1187 -29.99 -52.66 42.13
C VAL A 1187 -29.64 -51.21 42.44
N LYS A 1188 -28.87 -50.98 43.51
CA LYS A 1188 -28.33 -49.65 43.85
C LYS A 1188 -27.46 -49.10 42.73
N THR A 1189 -26.53 -49.89 42.21
CA THR A 1189 -25.65 -49.49 41.10
C THR A 1189 -26.44 -49.20 39.83
N ALA A 1190 -27.41 -50.05 39.47
CA ALA A 1190 -28.28 -49.82 38.32
C ALA A 1190 -29.08 -48.52 38.45
N ARG A 1191 -29.60 -48.22 39.65
CA ARG A 1191 -30.31 -46.98 39.95
C ARG A 1191 -29.40 -45.75 39.86
N GLU A 1192 -28.22 -45.80 40.45
CA GLU A 1192 -27.24 -44.70 40.38
C GLU A 1192 -26.81 -44.42 38.94
N ASN A 1193 -26.58 -45.48 38.14
CA ASN A 1193 -26.29 -45.36 36.71
C ASN A 1193 -27.47 -44.75 35.94
N LEU A 1194 -28.71 -45.14 36.24
CA LEU A 1194 -29.92 -44.56 35.64
C LEU A 1194 -30.07 -43.07 35.99
N LEU A 1195 -29.86 -42.70 37.26
CA LEU A 1195 -29.94 -41.30 37.72
C LEU A 1195 -28.86 -40.43 37.06
N ARG A 1196 -27.61 -40.92 37.00
CA ARG A 1196 -26.53 -40.28 36.22
C ARG A 1196 -26.91 -40.14 34.75
N ALA A 1197 -27.48 -41.19 34.15
CA ALA A 1197 -27.91 -41.14 32.76
C ALA A 1197 -29.00 -40.08 32.54
N MET A 1198 -29.88 -39.84 33.51
CA MET A 1198 -30.88 -38.77 33.51
C MET A 1198 -30.32 -37.37 33.84
N ASN A 1199 -29.01 -37.24 34.04
CA ASN A 1199 -28.34 -36.00 34.43
C ASN A 1199 -28.85 -35.44 35.77
N LEU A 1200 -29.34 -36.32 36.64
CA LEU A 1200 -29.70 -36.01 38.01
C LEU A 1200 -28.44 -36.18 38.86
N ASP A 1201 -28.09 -35.12 39.59
CA ASP A 1201 -26.91 -35.12 40.44
C ASP A 1201 -27.04 -36.20 41.52
N LEU A 1202 -26.04 -37.07 41.65
CA LEU A 1202 -26.05 -38.10 42.70
C LEU A 1202 -25.81 -37.51 44.09
N ASP A 1203 -25.38 -36.24 44.16
CA ASP A 1203 -25.24 -35.49 45.40
C ASP A 1203 -26.59 -34.90 45.89
N ILE A 1204 -27.72 -35.30 45.29
CA ILE A 1204 -29.04 -35.11 45.91
C ILE A 1204 -29.07 -35.97 47.19
N ARG A 1205 -28.57 -35.39 48.28
CA ARG A 1205 -28.63 -35.90 49.66
C ARG A 1205 -30.07 -36.04 50.21
N GLU A 1206 -31.09 -35.90 49.36
CA GLU A 1206 -32.50 -35.91 49.75
C GLU A 1206 -33.19 -37.27 49.52
N ILE A 1207 -32.61 -38.19 48.74
CA ILE A 1207 -33.16 -39.54 48.54
C ILE A 1207 -32.36 -40.55 49.39
N ASP A 1208 -32.69 -40.64 50.68
CA ASP A 1208 -32.26 -41.75 51.53
C ASP A 1208 -33.06 -43.01 51.12
N LEU A 1209 -32.37 -44.10 50.81
CA LEU A 1209 -32.97 -45.42 50.56
C LEU A 1209 -32.21 -46.48 51.36
N SER A 1210 -31.89 -46.16 52.62
CA SER A 1210 -31.32 -47.07 53.61
C SER A 1210 -32.27 -48.21 53.97
N GLU A 1211 -31.76 -49.22 54.70
CA GLU A 1211 -32.56 -50.37 55.20
C GLU A 1211 -33.86 -49.92 55.90
N ASN A 1212 -33.83 -48.77 56.59
CA ASN A 1212 -35.00 -48.21 57.29
C ASN A 1212 -36.16 -47.81 56.36
N ILE A 1213 -35.90 -47.48 55.09
CA ILE A 1213 -36.95 -47.15 54.11
C ILE A 1213 -37.44 -48.38 53.37
N ALA A 1214 -36.59 -49.38 53.17
CA ALA A 1214 -37.02 -50.69 52.70
C ALA A 1214 -38.13 -51.26 53.61
N ASP A 1215 -37.98 -51.09 54.92
CA ASP A 1215 -38.97 -51.52 55.92
C ASP A 1215 -40.31 -50.77 55.90
N ASN A 1216 -40.35 -49.58 55.29
CA ASN A 1216 -41.57 -48.77 55.13
C ASN A 1216 -42.40 -49.18 53.91
N PHE A 1217 -41.88 -50.01 53.01
CA PHE A 1217 -42.67 -50.61 51.94
C PHE A 1217 -43.54 -51.74 52.51
N LEU A 1218 -44.72 -51.37 53.02
CA LEU A 1218 -45.68 -52.29 53.63
C LEU A 1218 -46.40 -53.21 52.62
N LEU A 1219 -46.43 -52.83 51.34
CA LEU A 1219 -47.05 -53.56 50.23
C LEU A 1219 -46.25 -53.34 48.94
N SER A 1220 -46.37 -54.26 47.97
CA SER A 1220 -45.84 -54.04 46.63
C SER A 1220 -46.44 -52.77 46.02
N PRO A 1221 -45.65 -51.90 45.36
CA PRO A 1221 -46.18 -50.71 44.72
C PRO A 1221 -47.23 -51.12 43.70
N LYS A 1222 -48.34 -50.38 43.72
CA LYS A 1222 -49.44 -50.61 42.79
C LYS A 1222 -49.21 -49.73 41.57
N ILE A 1223 -49.25 -50.30 40.38
CA ILE A 1223 -48.98 -49.59 39.12
C ILE A 1223 -50.31 -49.46 38.36
N GLY A 1224 -50.57 -48.26 37.84
CA GLY A 1224 -51.67 -47.97 36.93
C GLY A 1224 -51.09 -47.65 35.56
N ALA A 1225 -51.60 -48.27 34.51
CA ALA A 1225 -51.23 -47.94 33.14
C ALA A 1225 -52.19 -46.87 32.59
N LEU A 1226 -51.64 -45.89 31.88
CA LEU A 1226 -52.39 -44.99 31.01
C LEU A 1226 -52.47 -45.67 29.63
N GLU A 1227 -53.68 -45.77 29.04
CA GLU A 1227 -53.80 -46.18 27.64
C GLU A 1227 -53.41 -45.00 26.75
N GLU A 1228 -52.59 -45.25 25.72
CA GLU A 1228 -52.31 -44.25 24.69
C GLU A 1228 -53.61 -43.90 23.96
N VAL A 1229 -54.04 -42.63 24.09
CA VAL A 1229 -55.00 -42.07 23.15
C VAL A 1229 -54.24 -41.82 21.85
N ALA A 1230 -54.63 -42.50 20.78
CA ALA A 1230 -54.20 -42.14 19.44
C ALA A 1230 -54.68 -40.71 19.16
N VAL A 1231 -53.73 -39.78 19.08
CA VAL A 1231 -53.96 -38.40 18.61
C VAL A 1231 -53.86 -38.36 17.09
#